data_AF-A0A946DHT2-F1
#
_entry.id   AF-A0A946DHT2-F1
#
_cell.length_a   1.000
_cell.length_b   1.000
_cell.length_c   1.000
_cell.angle_alpha   90.00
_cell.angle_beta   90.00
_cell.angle_gamma   90.00
#
_symmetry.space_group_name_H-M   'P 1'
#
loop_
_entity.id
_entity.type
_entity.pdbx_description
1 polymer ?
#
loop_
_entity_poly.entity_id
_entity_poly.type
_entity_poly.pdbx_seq_one_letter_code
_entity_poly.pdbx_strand_id
1 'polypeptide(L)'
;MDLSKSIGLMTSNDKSEADEKRKRLQLYINLKLHSSGLPACESMDCDNDFFSIADDLLQSYREKSRLLSQYLCPADQRIQDFLDEYLKDSGVEESPVLPSNTLILDRHGVARELSLPADGDYFESEFVKSFRVSQGVLHNTSRDRRTTAGSFHIAEGGLPIPGDKKSVPKIAYANLLKEAINPPEELLTLPFTSKQKVKAQSFVSSLLRPIVCPEIPSFDADKTEAEKTMEIRFFAPGTLASNLDFVESIFGNAGNPSLAENDAGLDIQHWSGHTGCVILAPHLVTMKKKDLGLPSINDATERQIRDGMCWEQDDDLYNGGQPFKITARDKKGVIVTIVADNYFGYCKKEVKTQISYAANLFGLAEEEHSGGALAFPRHNHGEEFGRDTRTKNTDYKFSEVLKRYGDMMDLQEEGYAIDNNFPQIRYVPENLQMDLNKQTVSWKQEGKTTTIKLKPGLIYMHPSGYKIAMEKHPKAPSWRIVGTDAEGTFCHKPCTVSGGGKSEISKAIDDAVIYGPLFVNELDESLNQVQEVFDYDYSHRYKSEFQPDYTDNPPRSPLSMKRSLGSMIKMLTPSEEKFTPEYNEWVEGIPESIKALAFMIKRFYRDEWANDWKKYFTVDMVDGVQGHELKFEDRLLVMSYLRMGFDAKGAWRIYKLRQDYVVAEKVQMEDDISASVVVPAKRLINMPEKNTHKCIKLVKNCEYRLFQRPDDAIIKGFDKQTELEMALPDNFVANYQPLTTEDLKEITEDQVEFDLYTKPMRELLLDSLKEGKTAVSSAHPLIVDGAPSKNPRYLQLRSDLAKPIKMYLAETSARFHRRASLDEAICFPVDSVLTGRRNNPPDAAAGIRSLAVYNPIHYQELPELFMDFICSLTGKSPSTTGAGSEGALTKGPFNALLPTSDLNNALVSYILTDYSGFSSAAGYVGPHTKVNHDISLIIPEIWAQLKPEKRRPDYLINKGQLEKLEDFEHNGQNVLASR
;
A
#
# COMPACT_ATOMS: atom_id res chain seq x y z
N MET A 1 -13.28 -1.09 -17.63
CA MET A 1 -13.79 0.00 -16.77
C MET A 1 -13.27 1.33 -17.30
N ASP A 2 -14.12 2.34 -17.48
CA ASP A 2 -13.70 3.71 -17.79
C ASP A 2 -13.16 4.36 -16.51
N LEU A 3 -11.83 4.42 -16.37
CA LEU A 3 -11.17 4.95 -15.15
C LEU A 3 -11.49 6.43 -14.92
N SER A 4 -11.75 7.21 -15.96
CA SER A 4 -12.13 8.61 -15.83
C SER A 4 -13.52 8.76 -15.22
N LYS A 5 -14.49 7.96 -15.68
CA LYS A 5 -15.85 7.96 -15.11
C LYS A 5 -15.95 7.30 -13.73
N SER A 6 -15.16 6.25 -13.49
CA SER A 6 -15.23 5.45 -12.26
C SER A 6 -14.47 6.08 -11.09
N ILE A 7 -13.23 6.56 -11.33
CA ILE A 7 -12.33 7.05 -10.26
C ILE A 7 -11.71 8.41 -10.55
N GLY A 8 -12.11 9.09 -11.63
CA GLY A 8 -11.68 10.46 -11.92
C GLY A 8 -10.23 10.61 -12.35
N LEU A 9 -9.54 9.53 -12.72
CA LEU A 9 -8.16 9.61 -13.21
C LEU A 9 -8.14 10.34 -14.56
N MET A 10 -7.50 11.52 -14.58
CA MET A 10 -7.29 12.32 -15.78
C MET A 10 -5.86 12.15 -16.29
N THR A 11 -5.67 12.31 -17.59
CA THR A 11 -4.36 12.27 -18.27
C THR A 11 -3.70 13.66 -18.41
N SER A 12 -4.39 14.74 -18.05
CA SER A 12 -3.92 16.13 -18.17
C SER A 12 -3.99 16.88 -16.84
N ASN A 13 -2.95 17.66 -16.55
CA ASN A 13 -2.87 18.58 -15.39
C ASN A 13 -3.31 20.01 -15.78
N ASP A 14 -4.19 20.16 -16.78
CA ASP A 14 -4.63 21.47 -17.25
C ASP A 14 -5.71 22.07 -16.33
N LYS A 15 -5.40 23.21 -15.70
CA LYS A 15 -6.35 23.96 -14.84
C LYS A 15 -7.61 24.38 -15.61
N SER A 16 -7.49 24.77 -16.89
CA SER A 16 -8.64 25.20 -17.71
C SER A 16 -9.62 24.05 -17.94
N GLU A 17 -9.10 22.84 -18.16
CA GLU A 17 -9.92 21.64 -18.37
C GLU A 17 -10.64 21.23 -17.08
N ALA A 18 -9.97 21.39 -15.93
CA ALA A 18 -10.56 21.12 -14.62
C ALA A 18 -11.74 22.05 -14.30
N ASP A 19 -11.61 23.35 -14.58
CA ASP A 19 -12.69 24.33 -14.36
C ASP A 19 -13.89 24.06 -15.29
N GLU A 20 -13.64 23.76 -16.57
CA GLU A 20 -14.71 23.39 -17.50
C GLU A 20 -15.43 22.11 -17.06
N LYS A 21 -14.69 21.10 -16.60
CA LYS A 21 -15.26 19.87 -16.05
C LYS A 21 -16.12 20.14 -14.82
N ARG A 22 -15.66 21.02 -13.92
CA ARG A 22 -16.43 21.42 -12.74
C ARG A 22 -17.76 22.06 -13.14
N LYS A 23 -17.75 23.00 -14.10
CA LYS A 23 -19.00 23.61 -14.63
C LYS A 23 -19.95 22.57 -15.22
N ARG A 24 -19.42 21.60 -15.98
CA ARG A 24 -20.20 20.47 -16.51
C ARG A 24 -20.80 19.60 -15.39
N LEU A 25 -20.07 19.36 -14.31
CA LEU A 25 -20.56 18.62 -13.14
C LEU A 25 -21.67 19.39 -12.41
N GLN A 26 -21.54 20.71 -12.23
CA GLN A 26 -22.57 21.55 -11.61
C GLN A 26 -23.86 21.56 -12.45
N LEU A 27 -23.75 21.71 -13.77
CA LEU A 27 -24.90 21.60 -14.68
C LEU A 27 -25.57 20.22 -14.55
N TYR A 28 -24.78 19.15 -14.49
CA TYR A 28 -25.29 17.79 -14.32
C TYR A 28 -26.00 17.60 -12.96
N ILE A 29 -25.45 18.15 -11.88
CA ILE A 29 -26.07 18.14 -10.55
C ILE A 29 -27.43 18.85 -10.61
N ASN A 30 -27.50 20.04 -11.21
CA ASN A 30 -28.76 20.77 -11.34
C ASN A 30 -29.80 20.00 -12.18
N LEU A 31 -29.38 19.32 -13.24
CA LEU A 31 -30.25 18.44 -14.01
C LEU A 31 -30.80 17.28 -13.17
N LYS A 32 -29.97 16.69 -12.30
CA LYS A 32 -30.37 15.63 -11.36
C LYS A 32 -31.34 16.15 -10.29
N LEU A 33 -31.06 17.31 -9.69
CA LEU A 33 -31.95 17.96 -8.73
C LEU A 33 -33.30 18.26 -9.37
N HIS A 34 -33.29 18.89 -10.54
CA HIS A 34 -34.50 19.14 -11.29
C HIS A 34 -35.22 17.82 -11.62
N SER A 35 -34.63 16.84 -12.31
CA SER A 35 -35.34 15.60 -12.64
C SER A 35 -35.90 14.84 -11.42
N SER A 36 -35.32 15.02 -10.23
CA SER A 36 -35.78 14.42 -8.95
C SER A 36 -36.86 15.24 -8.22
N GLY A 37 -37.24 16.41 -8.75
CA GLY A 37 -38.20 17.32 -8.13
C GLY A 37 -37.65 18.12 -6.94
N LEU A 38 -36.33 18.15 -6.78
CA LEU A 38 -35.63 18.93 -5.76
C LEU A 38 -35.35 20.36 -6.27
N PRO A 39 -35.24 21.36 -5.38
CA PRO A 39 -34.86 22.71 -5.78
C PRO A 39 -33.43 22.69 -6.33
N ALA A 40 -33.25 23.18 -7.55
CA ALA A 40 -31.94 23.30 -8.18
C ALA A 40 -31.18 24.51 -7.61
N CYS A 41 -29.87 24.57 -7.86
CA CYS A 41 -29.05 25.70 -7.46
C CYS A 41 -29.33 26.92 -8.34
N GLU A 42 -29.52 28.08 -7.69
CA GLU A 42 -29.84 29.36 -8.33
C GLU A 42 -28.59 30.15 -8.78
N SER A 43 -27.40 29.55 -8.82
CA SER A 43 -26.16 30.27 -9.10
C SER A 43 -26.06 30.81 -10.53
N MET A 44 -25.34 31.92 -10.70
CA MET A 44 -25.18 32.61 -12.00
C MET A 44 -24.47 31.77 -13.08
N ASP A 45 -23.66 30.79 -12.68
CA ASP A 45 -22.93 29.90 -13.59
C ASP A 45 -23.74 28.65 -14.00
N CYS A 46 -24.93 28.46 -13.42
CA CYS A 46 -25.86 27.41 -13.82
C CYS A 46 -26.74 27.95 -14.96
N ASP A 47 -26.65 27.33 -16.13
CA ASP A 47 -27.26 27.79 -17.38
C ASP A 47 -28.81 27.77 -17.30
N ASN A 48 -29.39 28.81 -16.69
CA ASN A 48 -30.84 28.94 -16.46
C ASN A 48 -31.64 28.90 -17.78
N ASP A 49 -31.03 29.37 -18.88
CA ASP A 49 -31.63 29.32 -20.21
C ASP A 49 -31.77 27.87 -20.70
N PHE A 50 -30.77 27.00 -20.47
CA PHE A 50 -30.86 25.58 -20.81
C PHE A 50 -32.00 24.89 -20.06
N PHE A 51 -32.14 25.13 -18.75
CA PHE A 51 -33.21 24.54 -17.96
C PHE A 51 -34.59 25.05 -18.33
N SER A 52 -34.71 26.32 -18.72
CA SER A 52 -35.98 26.88 -19.23
C SER A 52 -36.47 26.15 -20.49
N ILE A 53 -35.55 25.69 -21.35
CA ILE A 53 -35.86 24.93 -22.56
C ILE A 53 -36.17 23.46 -22.22
N ALA A 54 -35.48 22.90 -21.23
CA ALA A 54 -35.66 21.50 -20.82
C ALA A 54 -36.79 21.28 -19.81
N ASP A 55 -37.43 22.33 -19.29
CA ASP A 55 -38.36 22.25 -18.16
C ASP A 55 -39.56 21.34 -18.47
N ASP A 56 -40.24 21.52 -19.60
CA ASP A 56 -41.37 20.66 -20.01
C ASP A 56 -40.98 19.18 -20.08
N LEU A 57 -39.78 18.87 -20.60
CA LEU A 57 -39.26 17.51 -20.69
C LEU A 57 -39.00 16.93 -19.30
N LEU A 58 -38.38 17.71 -18.40
CA LEU A 58 -38.06 17.32 -17.04
C LEU A 58 -39.33 17.17 -16.18
N GLN A 59 -40.31 18.04 -16.35
CA GLN A 59 -41.62 17.93 -15.69
C GLN A 59 -42.37 16.69 -16.16
N SER A 60 -42.43 16.43 -17.48
CA SER A 60 -43.01 15.20 -18.01
C SER A 60 -42.28 13.95 -17.48
N TYR A 61 -40.95 13.98 -17.38
CA TYR A 61 -40.16 12.90 -16.79
C TYR A 61 -40.50 12.67 -15.30
N ARG A 62 -40.67 13.75 -14.53
CA ARG A 62 -41.12 13.67 -13.12
C ARG A 62 -42.50 13.03 -13.00
N GLU A 63 -43.47 13.47 -13.79
CA GLU A 63 -44.84 12.91 -13.72
C GLU A 63 -44.85 11.42 -14.06
N LYS A 64 -44.02 10.98 -15.02
CA LYS A 64 -43.84 9.55 -15.32
C LYS A 64 -43.13 8.82 -14.18
N SER A 65 -42.10 9.42 -13.59
CA SER A 65 -41.36 8.84 -12.47
C SER A 65 -42.22 8.66 -11.21
N ARG A 66 -43.24 9.51 -10.99
CA ARG A 66 -44.20 9.34 -9.88
C ARG A 66 -44.95 8.01 -9.93
N LEU A 67 -45.20 7.47 -11.13
CA LEU A 67 -45.83 6.15 -11.31
C LEU A 67 -44.93 5.01 -10.79
N LEU A 68 -43.62 5.26 -10.66
CA LEU A 68 -42.60 4.33 -10.19
C LEU A 68 -42.06 4.72 -8.80
N SER A 69 -42.80 5.53 -8.04
CA SER A 69 -42.35 6.04 -6.73
C SER A 69 -42.03 4.97 -5.68
N GLN A 70 -42.56 3.76 -5.85
CA GLN A 70 -42.29 2.59 -5.00
C GLN A 70 -41.28 1.60 -5.62
N TYR A 71 -40.79 1.88 -6.83
CA TYR A 71 -39.84 1.00 -7.50
C TYR A 71 -38.46 1.12 -6.84
N LEU A 72 -37.91 -0.01 -6.43
CA LEU A 72 -36.52 -0.14 -6.01
C LEU A 72 -35.69 -0.65 -7.19
N CYS A 73 -34.47 -0.13 -7.35
CA CYS A 73 -33.54 -0.71 -8.30
C CYS A 73 -33.23 -2.18 -7.92
N PRO A 74 -32.78 -3.04 -8.84
CA PRO A 74 -32.59 -4.47 -8.56
C PRO A 74 -31.74 -4.77 -7.31
N ALA A 75 -30.67 -3.99 -7.09
CA ALA A 75 -29.84 -4.11 -5.90
C ALA A 75 -30.61 -3.75 -4.61
N ASP A 76 -31.36 -2.64 -4.62
CA ASP A 76 -32.17 -2.21 -3.48
C ASP A 76 -33.33 -3.18 -3.20
N GLN A 77 -33.91 -3.79 -4.24
CA GLN A 77 -34.93 -4.82 -4.10
C GLN A 77 -34.38 -6.07 -3.40
N ARG A 78 -33.20 -6.56 -3.80
CA ARG A 78 -32.52 -7.68 -3.11
C ARG A 78 -32.29 -7.40 -1.63
N ILE A 79 -31.97 -6.15 -1.29
CA ILE A 79 -31.77 -5.72 0.10
C ILE A 79 -33.12 -5.68 0.85
N GLN A 80 -34.16 -5.10 0.25
CA GLN A 80 -35.49 -5.00 0.86
C GLN A 80 -36.10 -6.38 1.10
N ASP A 81 -36.02 -7.28 0.13
CA ASP A 81 -36.50 -8.67 0.24
C ASP A 81 -35.85 -9.38 1.44
N PHE A 82 -34.54 -9.18 1.62
CA PHE A 82 -33.81 -9.69 2.78
C PHE A 82 -34.32 -9.08 4.08
N LEU A 83 -34.46 -7.75 4.15
CA LEU A 83 -34.90 -7.05 5.36
C LEU A 83 -36.31 -7.46 5.80
N ASP A 84 -37.24 -7.53 4.84
CA ASP A 84 -38.63 -7.90 5.11
C ASP A 84 -38.74 -9.32 5.66
N GLU A 85 -37.96 -10.25 5.13
CA GLU A 85 -37.93 -11.62 5.65
C GLU A 85 -37.18 -11.71 6.99
N TYR A 86 -36.03 -11.03 7.12
CA TYR A 86 -35.18 -11.08 8.31
C TYR A 86 -35.87 -10.48 9.53
N LEU A 87 -36.69 -9.44 9.34
CA LEU A 87 -37.35 -8.69 10.42
C LEU A 87 -38.81 -9.09 10.66
N LYS A 88 -39.33 -10.07 9.91
CA LYS A 88 -40.73 -10.54 10.02
C LYS A 88 -41.17 -10.93 11.44
N ASP A 89 -40.26 -11.46 12.23
CA ASP A 89 -40.44 -11.95 13.61
C ASP A 89 -39.88 -10.98 14.67
N SER A 90 -39.49 -9.76 14.28
CA SER A 90 -38.87 -8.77 15.18
C SER A 90 -39.86 -8.16 16.17
N GLY A 91 -41.17 -8.25 15.91
CA GLY A 91 -42.21 -7.68 16.77
C GLY A 91 -42.55 -6.20 16.49
N VAL A 92 -41.97 -5.59 15.45
CA VAL A 92 -42.38 -4.25 14.98
C VAL A 92 -43.64 -4.35 14.11
N GLU A 93 -44.50 -3.34 14.14
CA GLU A 93 -45.75 -3.30 13.37
C GLU A 93 -45.52 -3.18 11.85
N GLU A 94 -44.51 -2.43 11.45
CA GLU A 94 -44.16 -2.17 10.04
C GLU A 94 -42.65 -2.37 9.81
N SER A 95 -42.29 -3.10 8.76
CA SER A 95 -40.91 -3.29 8.33
C SER A 95 -40.35 -1.97 7.76
N PRO A 96 -39.14 -1.54 8.15
CA PRO A 96 -38.50 -0.38 7.54
C PRO A 96 -38.29 -0.56 6.03
N VAL A 97 -38.64 0.46 5.24
CA VAL A 97 -38.51 0.45 3.77
C VAL A 97 -37.36 1.35 3.35
N LEU A 98 -36.45 0.85 2.52
CA LEU A 98 -35.34 1.65 1.98
C LEU A 98 -35.87 2.89 1.22
N PRO A 99 -35.14 4.01 1.25
CA PRO A 99 -35.55 5.22 0.53
C PRO A 99 -35.52 4.96 -0.98
N SER A 100 -36.68 5.00 -1.63
CA SER A 100 -36.83 4.79 -3.09
C SER A 100 -36.44 6.02 -3.91
N ASN A 101 -36.58 7.23 -3.35
CA ASN A 101 -36.26 8.49 -4.02
C ASN A 101 -34.98 9.11 -3.44
N THR A 102 -33.83 8.58 -3.86
CA THR A 102 -32.50 9.12 -3.51
C THR A 102 -31.88 9.85 -4.70
N LEU A 103 -31.03 10.84 -4.41
CA LEU A 103 -30.17 11.43 -5.42
C LEU A 103 -29.01 10.48 -5.74
N ILE A 104 -29.18 9.70 -6.82
CA ILE A 104 -28.19 8.70 -7.28
C ILE A 104 -26.95 9.40 -7.85
N LEU A 105 -25.80 9.10 -7.25
CA LEU A 105 -24.47 9.56 -7.65
C LEU A 105 -23.84 8.54 -8.60
N ASP A 106 -24.16 8.65 -9.89
CA ASP A 106 -23.80 7.68 -10.93
C ASP A 106 -22.52 8.02 -11.70
N ARG A 107 -21.73 9.00 -11.22
CA ARG A 107 -20.50 9.42 -11.87
C ARG A 107 -19.51 10.07 -10.90
N HIS A 108 -18.23 9.77 -11.10
CA HIS A 108 -17.13 10.40 -10.36
C HIS A 108 -17.13 11.92 -10.44
N GLY A 109 -16.95 12.53 -9.28
CA GLY A 109 -16.87 13.97 -9.06
C GLY A 109 -18.21 14.62 -8.68
N VAL A 110 -19.35 13.94 -8.89
CA VAL A 110 -20.66 14.46 -8.48
C VAL A 110 -20.75 14.54 -6.96
N ALA A 111 -20.33 13.49 -6.25
CA ALA A 111 -20.31 13.48 -4.78
C ALA A 111 -19.40 14.58 -4.20
N ARG A 112 -18.21 14.76 -4.80
CA ARG A 112 -17.25 15.80 -4.41
C ARG A 112 -17.85 17.20 -4.54
N GLU A 113 -18.45 17.49 -5.68
CA GLU A 113 -19.03 18.82 -5.92
C GLU A 113 -20.30 19.05 -5.11
N LEU A 114 -21.09 18.00 -4.82
CA LEU A 114 -22.23 18.08 -3.90
C LEU A 114 -21.84 18.39 -2.44
N SER A 115 -20.60 18.11 -2.05
CA SER A 115 -20.11 18.22 -0.67
C SER A 115 -19.81 19.65 -0.21
N LEU A 116 -19.89 20.62 -1.12
CA LEU A 116 -19.66 22.04 -0.89
C LEU A 116 -20.76 22.85 -1.58
N PRO A 117 -21.01 24.11 -1.16
CA PRO A 117 -21.96 24.98 -1.84
C PRO A 117 -21.51 25.29 -3.26
N ALA A 118 -22.43 25.41 -4.21
CA ALA A 118 -22.10 25.71 -5.61
C ALA A 118 -21.24 26.97 -5.74
N ASP A 119 -21.63 28.03 -5.02
CA ASP A 119 -20.96 29.34 -4.95
C ASP A 119 -20.21 29.51 -3.63
N GLY A 120 -19.40 28.53 -3.24
CA GLY A 120 -18.62 28.65 -2.01
C GLY A 120 -17.58 27.57 -1.78
N ASP A 121 -16.61 27.96 -0.95
CA ASP A 121 -15.49 27.11 -0.57
C ASP A 121 -15.58 26.60 0.87
N TYR A 122 -16.70 26.84 1.54
CA TYR A 122 -16.92 26.43 2.93
C TYR A 122 -18.35 25.93 3.18
N PHE A 123 -18.46 24.82 3.89
CA PHE A 123 -19.71 24.30 4.45
C PHE A 123 -19.48 23.79 5.88
N GLU A 124 -20.47 23.99 6.75
CA GLU A 124 -20.45 23.54 8.13
C GLU A 124 -21.80 22.99 8.55
N SER A 125 -21.74 21.93 9.34
CA SER A 125 -22.85 21.32 10.07
C SER A 125 -22.32 20.81 11.42
N GLU A 126 -23.22 20.26 12.26
CA GLU A 126 -22.81 19.57 13.49
C GLU A 126 -21.81 18.42 13.23
N PHE A 127 -21.90 17.77 12.07
CA PHE A 127 -21.17 16.53 11.77
C PHE A 127 -19.88 16.75 10.98
N VAL A 128 -19.81 17.80 10.15
CA VAL A 128 -18.67 18.01 9.25
C VAL A 128 -18.46 19.49 8.92
N LYS A 129 -17.18 19.87 8.86
CA LYS A 129 -16.69 21.11 8.26
C LYS A 129 -15.93 20.75 6.99
N SER A 130 -16.35 21.31 5.86
CA SER A 130 -15.82 21.03 4.53
C SER A 130 -15.26 22.30 3.92
N PHE A 131 -14.09 22.20 3.30
CA PHE A 131 -13.39 23.31 2.67
C PHE A 131 -12.96 22.93 1.26
N ARG A 132 -13.11 23.84 0.30
CA ARG A 132 -12.34 23.79 -0.93
C ARG A 132 -10.95 24.33 -0.64
N VAL A 133 -9.93 23.59 -1.02
CA VAL A 133 -8.53 23.99 -0.85
C VAL A 133 -7.80 23.96 -2.18
N SER A 134 -6.70 24.68 -2.31
CA SER A 134 -5.93 24.78 -3.57
C SER A 134 -5.62 23.42 -4.20
N GLN A 135 -5.34 22.42 -3.38
CA GLN A 135 -5.00 21.06 -3.81
C GLN A 135 -6.20 20.08 -3.89
N GLY A 136 -7.44 20.51 -3.62
CA GLY A 136 -8.61 19.61 -3.66
C GLY A 136 -9.69 19.95 -2.63
N VAL A 137 -10.05 18.98 -1.79
CA VAL A 137 -11.06 19.13 -0.73
C VAL A 137 -10.51 18.69 0.63
N LEU A 138 -10.88 19.42 1.67
CA LEU A 138 -10.60 19.11 3.06
C LEU A 138 -11.92 18.89 3.81
N HIS A 139 -12.03 17.77 4.53
CA HIS A 139 -13.17 17.46 5.37
C HIS A 139 -12.73 17.12 6.80
N ASN A 140 -13.19 17.92 7.77
CA ASN A 140 -12.97 17.68 9.18
C ASN A 140 -14.30 17.29 9.83
N THR A 141 -14.43 16.02 10.22
CA THR A 141 -15.62 15.48 10.88
C THR A 141 -15.63 15.83 12.38
N SER A 142 -16.80 15.74 13.02
CA SER A 142 -16.96 16.02 14.46
C SER A 142 -16.05 15.17 15.35
N ARG A 143 -15.68 13.97 14.88
CA ARG A 143 -14.66 13.10 15.48
C ARG A 143 -13.49 12.92 14.52
N ASP A 144 -12.27 13.06 15.02
CA ASP A 144 -11.05 12.97 14.19
C ASP A 144 -10.59 11.52 13.95
N ARG A 145 -11.16 10.53 14.64
CA ARG A 145 -10.72 9.14 14.57
C ARG A 145 -11.84 8.15 14.89
N ARG A 146 -11.63 6.91 14.45
CA ARG A 146 -12.49 5.76 14.75
C ARG A 146 -12.26 5.23 16.17
N THR A 147 -13.33 4.78 16.80
CA THR A 147 -13.33 3.95 18.01
C THR A 147 -13.53 2.49 17.63
N THR A 148 -12.80 1.56 18.26
CA THR A 148 -13.00 0.11 18.08
C THR A 148 -13.67 -0.53 19.27
N ALA A 149 -13.31 -0.12 20.48
CA ALA A 149 -13.84 -0.67 21.72
C ALA A 149 -15.38 -0.53 21.78
N GLY A 150 -16.08 -1.67 21.88
CA GLY A 150 -17.53 -1.71 22.02
C GLY A 150 -18.33 -1.15 20.85
N SER A 151 -17.71 -0.95 19.67
CA SER A 151 -18.32 -0.25 18.52
C SER A 151 -18.97 -1.18 17.48
N PHE A 152 -18.74 -2.49 17.53
CA PHE A 152 -19.24 -3.42 16.51
C PHE A 152 -20.32 -4.35 17.10
N HIS A 153 -21.55 -4.11 16.65
CA HIS A 153 -22.76 -4.80 17.08
C HIS A 153 -23.29 -5.69 15.95
N ILE A 154 -23.98 -6.77 16.29
CA ILE A 154 -24.59 -7.69 15.32
C ILE A 154 -26.02 -8.01 15.75
N ALA A 155 -26.95 -7.89 14.81
CA ALA A 155 -28.35 -8.24 15.01
C ALA A 155 -28.54 -9.77 15.10
N GLU A 156 -29.41 -10.20 15.99
CA GLU A 156 -29.78 -11.60 16.18
C GLU A 156 -30.63 -12.17 15.03
N GLY A 157 -30.73 -13.51 14.99
CA GLY A 157 -31.55 -14.29 14.04
C GLY A 157 -30.98 -14.50 12.64
N GLY A 158 -29.71 -14.17 12.43
CA GLY A 158 -28.92 -14.53 11.26
C GLY A 158 -27.88 -15.62 11.55
N LEU A 159 -26.70 -15.49 10.94
CA LEU A 159 -25.55 -16.35 11.26
C LEU A 159 -25.08 -16.15 12.71
N PRO A 160 -24.40 -17.14 13.33
CA PRO A 160 -23.93 -17.03 14.71
C PRO A 160 -23.12 -15.76 15.00
N ILE A 161 -23.29 -15.18 16.19
CA ILE A 161 -22.65 -13.93 16.59
C ILE A 161 -21.33 -14.25 17.32
N PRO A 162 -20.19 -13.65 16.91
CA PRO A 162 -18.92 -13.85 17.60
C PRO A 162 -18.96 -13.36 19.06
N GLY A 163 -18.22 -14.04 19.94
CA GLY A 163 -18.23 -13.75 21.38
C GLY A 163 -17.75 -12.35 21.74
N ASP A 164 -16.89 -11.75 20.91
CA ASP A 164 -16.30 -10.42 21.07
C ASP A 164 -17.19 -9.27 20.53
N LYS A 165 -18.30 -9.58 19.87
CA LYS A 165 -19.28 -8.60 19.35
C LYS A 165 -20.44 -8.43 20.32
N LYS A 166 -21.11 -7.28 20.26
CA LYS A 166 -22.35 -7.06 21.01
C LYS A 166 -23.56 -7.69 20.28
N SER A 167 -24.33 -8.52 20.97
CA SER A 167 -25.54 -9.18 20.44
C SER A 167 -26.74 -8.26 20.60
N VAL A 168 -27.43 -7.95 19.51
CA VAL A 168 -28.55 -7.00 19.53
C VAL A 168 -29.85 -7.68 19.11
N PRO A 169 -30.92 -7.61 19.94
CA PRO A 169 -32.23 -8.15 19.57
C PRO A 169 -32.76 -7.55 18.27
N LYS A 170 -33.50 -8.35 17.49
CA LYS A 170 -34.07 -7.92 16.20
C LYS A 170 -34.94 -6.66 16.33
N ILE A 171 -35.73 -6.54 17.40
CA ILE A 171 -36.57 -5.36 17.64
C ILE A 171 -35.76 -4.06 17.71
N ALA A 172 -34.62 -4.09 18.40
CA ALA A 172 -33.74 -2.94 18.52
C ALA A 172 -33.05 -2.61 17.19
N TYR A 173 -32.64 -3.62 16.41
CA TYR A 173 -32.13 -3.38 15.07
C TYR A 173 -33.19 -2.78 14.13
N ALA A 174 -34.42 -3.30 14.15
CA ALA A 174 -35.52 -2.80 13.33
C ALA A 174 -35.85 -1.33 13.66
N ASN A 175 -35.92 -0.98 14.95
CA ASN A 175 -36.12 0.40 15.39
C ASN A 175 -34.94 1.31 15.01
N LEU A 176 -33.70 0.85 15.17
CA LEU A 176 -32.53 1.60 14.70
C LEU A 176 -32.56 1.82 13.19
N LEU A 177 -32.95 0.81 12.41
CA LEU A 177 -33.07 0.91 10.95
C LEU A 177 -34.16 1.91 10.56
N LYS A 178 -35.32 1.85 11.23
CA LYS A 178 -36.42 2.81 11.03
C LYS A 178 -35.96 4.25 11.26
N GLU A 179 -35.22 4.51 12.33
CA GLU A 179 -34.68 5.84 12.61
C GLU A 179 -33.53 6.22 11.66
N ALA A 180 -32.75 5.25 11.18
CA ALA A 180 -31.66 5.49 10.22
C ALA A 180 -32.18 6.02 8.87
N ILE A 181 -33.32 5.50 8.39
CA ILE A 181 -33.96 5.92 7.14
C ILE A 181 -34.85 7.18 7.29
N ASN A 182 -35.07 7.65 8.51
CA ASN A 182 -35.82 8.88 8.83
C ASN A 182 -34.95 9.91 9.59
N PRO A 183 -33.84 10.37 9.01
CA PRO A 183 -32.98 11.35 9.67
C PRO A 183 -33.65 12.73 9.77
N PRO A 184 -33.19 13.59 10.70
CA PRO A 184 -33.64 14.98 10.76
C PRO A 184 -33.42 15.73 9.44
N GLU A 185 -34.33 16.65 9.10
CA GLU A 185 -34.28 17.45 7.86
C GLU A 185 -32.94 18.20 7.66
N GLU A 186 -32.33 18.66 8.74
CA GLU A 186 -31.02 19.33 8.71
C GLU A 186 -29.91 18.40 8.19
N LEU A 187 -29.99 17.11 8.51
CA LEU A 187 -29.03 16.09 8.07
C LEU A 187 -29.24 15.70 6.59
N LEU A 188 -30.44 15.91 6.04
CA LEU A 188 -30.76 15.68 4.63
C LEU A 188 -30.33 16.84 3.71
N THR A 189 -29.97 17.99 4.26
CA THR A 189 -29.66 19.20 3.48
C THR A 189 -28.42 18.99 2.60
N LEU A 190 -28.55 19.17 1.29
CA LEU A 190 -27.42 19.07 0.37
C LEU A 190 -26.52 20.32 0.50
N PRO A 191 -25.20 20.16 0.80
CA PRO A 191 -24.27 21.28 0.92
C PRO A 191 -24.28 22.19 -0.31
N PHE A 192 -24.42 21.60 -1.51
CA PHE A 192 -24.53 22.29 -2.80
C PHE A 192 -25.54 23.44 -2.83
N THR A 193 -26.70 23.26 -2.20
CA THR A 193 -27.79 24.25 -2.16
C THR A 193 -27.89 24.97 -0.81
N SER A 194 -26.96 24.73 0.12
CA SER A 194 -27.07 25.17 1.51
C SER A 194 -27.13 26.69 1.71
N LYS A 195 -26.60 27.48 0.76
CA LYS A 195 -26.59 28.96 0.81
C LYS A 195 -27.87 29.62 0.29
N GLN A 196 -28.74 28.88 -0.40
CA GLN A 196 -29.97 29.44 -0.97
C GLN A 196 -31.14 29.35 0.00
N LYS A 197 -32.21 30.11 -0.26
CA LYS A 197 -33.38 30.17 0.62
C LYS A 197 -34.16 28.85 0.65
N VAL A 198 -34.35 28.22 -0.51
CA VAL A 198 -35.04 26.94 -0.66
C VAL A 198 -34.01 25.85 -0.89
N LYS A 199 -33.68 25.11 0.15
CA LYS A 199 -32.59 24.12 0.14
C LYS A 199 -33.09 22.76 -0.33
N ALA A 200 -32.27 22.02 -1.07
CA ALA A 200 -32.55 20.65 -1.43
C ALA A 200 -32.24 19.73 -0.26
N GLN A 201 -33.19 18.85 0.08
CA GLN A 201 -33.08 17.86 1.14
C GLN A 201 -33.33 16.48 0.55
N SER A 202 -32.35 15.60 0.63
CA SER A 202 -32.47 14.24 0.10
C SER A 202 -31.40 13.31 0.67
N PHE A 203 -31.68 12.01 0.64
CA PHE A 203 -30.62 11.02 0.70
C PHE A 203 -29.82 11.04 -0.60
N VAL A 204 -28.51 10.86 -0.50
CA VAL A 204 -27.64 10.53 -1.63
C VAL A 204 -27.33 9.04 -1.60
N SER A 205 -27.17 8.43 -2.78
CA SER A 205 -26.79 7.02 -2.87
C SER A 205 -25.77 6.73 -3.97
N SER A 206 -24.93 5.72 -3.77
CA SER A 206 -23.96 5.23 -4.78
C SER A 206 -23.96 3.71 -4.86
N LEU A 207 -23.54 3.18 -6.02
CA LEU A 207 -23.32 1.75 -6.25
C LEU A 207 -21.81 1.52 -6.35
N LEU A 208 -21.30 0.54 -5.60
CA LEU A 208 -19.92 0.07 -5.65
C LEU A 208 -19.87 -1.39 -6.11
N ARG A 209 -18.80 -1.78 -6.80
CA ARG A 209 -18.53 -3.18 -7.22
C ARG A 209 -17.17 -3.68 -6.72
N PRO A 210 -16.93 -3.74 -5.40
CA PRO A 210 -15.61 -4.10 -4.88
C PRO A 210 -15.27 -5.58 -5.14
N ILE A 211 -13.98 -5.82 -5.35
CA ILE A 211 -13.41 -7.14 -5.66
C ILE A 211 -13.49 -8.06 -4.43
N VAL A 212 -13.93 -9.29 -4.66
CA VAL A 212 -14.06 -10.39 -3.69
C VAL A 212 -13.10 -11.53 -4.01
N CYS A 213 -12.93 -11.88 -5.29
CA CYS A 213 -11.99 -12.90 -5.73
C CYS A 213 -11.20 -12.37 -6.94
N PRO A 214 -9.86 -12.42 -6.94
CA PRO A 214 -9.06 -12.08 -8.11
C PRO A 214 -9.39 -12.96 -9.33
N GLU A 215 -9.03 -12.49 -10.52
CA GLU A 215 -8.99 -13.31 -11.73
C GLU A 215 -8.02 -14.50 -11.58
N ILE A 216 -8.39 -15.65 -12.16
CA ILE A 216 -7.55 -16.86 -12.20
C ILE A 216 -7.22 -17.17 -13.67
N PRO A 217 -6.10 -16.63 -14.19
CA PRO A 217 -5.72 -16.83 -15.58
C PRO A 217 -5.24 -18.27 -15.82
N SER A 218 -5.67 -18.91 -16.91
CA SER A 218 -5.33 -20.30 -17.21
C SER A 218 -4.64 -20.47 -18.56
N PHE A 219 -3.84 -21.54 -18.70
CA PHE A 219 -3.25 -21.94 -19.99
C PHE A 219 -4.31 -22.42 -20.99
N ASP A 220 -5.48 -22.79 -20.49
CA ASP A 220 -6.68 -23.08 -21.26
C ASP A 220 -7.60 -21.86 -21.13
N ALA A 221 -7.67 -21.05 -22.19
CA ALA A 221 -8.40 -19.78 -22.18
C ALA A 221 -9.86 -19.94 -21.78
N ASP A 222 -10.49 -21.08 -22.11
CA ASP A 222 -11.89 -21.39 -21.75
C ASP A 222 -12.05 -21.71 -20.25
N LYS A 223 -10.95 -21.90 -19.52
CA LYS A 223 -10.89 -22.17 -18.08
C LYS A 223 -10.35 -21.00 -17.26
N THR A 224 -10.09 -19.85 -17.87
CA THR A 224 -9.83 -18.61 -17.13
C THR A 224 -11.08 -18.22 -16.36
N GLU A 225 -10.95 -18.04 -15.05
CA GLU A 225 -12.07 -17.57 -14.22
C GLU A 225 -11.94 -16.07 -14.04
N ALA A 226 -13.00 -15.36 -14.43
CA ALA A 226 -13.05 -13.91 -14.32
C ALA A 226 -13.02 -13.46 -12.85
N GLU A 227 -12.49 -12.26 -12.64
CA GLU A 227 -12.55 -11.57 -11.34
C GLU A 227 -14.00 -11.50 -10.83
N LYS A 228 -14.19 -11.77 -9.54
CA LYS A 228 -15.50 -11.70 -8.88
C LYS A 228 -15.59 -10.48 -7.99
N THR A 229 -16.71 -9.78 -8.09
CA THR A 229 -17.06 -8.61 -7.29
C THR A 229 -18.36 -8.86 -6.53
N MET A 230 -18.57 -8.18 -5.42
CA MET A 230 -19.91 -8.02 -4.86
C MET A 230 -20.49 -6.68 -5.31
N GLU A 231 -21.77 -6.43 -5.07
CA GLU A 231 -22.35 -5.10 -5.20
C GLU A 231 -22.63 -4.51 -3.81
N ILE A 232 -22.40 -3.21 -3.61
CA ILE A 232 -22.73 -2.52 -2.37
C ILE A 232 -23.52 -1.25 -2.71
N ARG A 233 -24.67 -1.09 -2.04
CA ARG A 233 -25.47 0.14 -2.04
C ARG A 233 -25.12 0.97 -0.82
N PHE A 234 -24.62 2.18 -1.06
CA PHE A 234 -24.23 3.11 -0.01
C PHE A 234 -25.24 4.24 0.07
N PHE A 235 -25.84 4.45 1.24
CA PHE A 235 -26.82 5.50 1.52
C PHE A 235 -26.27 6.44 2.57
N ALA A 236 -26.38 7.74 2.31
CA ALA A 236 -26.08 8.76 3.30
C ALA A 236 -27.08 9.92 3.17
N PRO A 237 -27.44 10.57 4.28
CA PRO A 237 -28.10 11.87 4.24
C PRO A 237 -27.26 12.90 3.46
N GLY A 238 -27.93 13.84 2.79
CA GLY A 238 -27.29 14.81 1.89
C GLY A 238 -26.11 15.59 2.48
N THR A 239 -26.17 15.94 3.77
CA THR A 239 -25.09 16.64 4.49
C THR A 239 -23.77 15.84 4.50
N LEU A 240 -23.84 14.52 4.33
CA LEU A 240 -22.73 13.58 4.36
C LEU A 240 -22.28 13.11 2.96
N ALA A 241 -22.57 13.89 1.91
CA ALA A 241 -22.13 13.57 0.54
C ALA A 241 -20.61 13.34 0.41
N SER A 242 -19.79 13.95 1.29
CA SER A 242 -18.34 13.75 1.32
C SER A 242 -17.94 12.32 1.67
N ASN A 243 -18.78 11.57 2.41
CA ASN A 243 -18.56 10.16 2.66
C ASN A 243 -18.73 9.31 1.40
N LEU A 244 -19.61 9.72 0.49
CA LEU A 244 -19.79 9.03 -0.80
C LEU A 244 -18.65 9.35 -1.75
N ASP A 245 -18.16 10.61 -1.80
CA ASP A 245 -16.93 10.98 -2.52
C ASP A 245 -15.75 10.11 -2.03
N PHE A 246 -15.64 9.95 -0.71
CA PHE A 246 -14.60 9.15 -0.11
C PHE A 246 -14.62 7.67 -0.56
N VAL A 247 -15.75 6.98 -0.45
CA VAL A 247 -15.82 5.55 -0.83
C VAL A 247 -15.75 5.34 -2.34
N GLU A 248 -16.33 6.24 -3.12
CA GLU A 248 -16.24 6.25 -4.58
C GLU A 248 -14.79 6.42 -5.04
N SER A 249 -14.06 7.35 -4.41
CA SER A 249 -12.64 7.58 -4.69
C SER A 249 -11.75 6.36 -4.43
N ILE A 250 -12.14 5.47 -3.50
CA ILE A 250 -11.39 4.26 -3.13
C ILE A 250 -11.81 3.07 -4.00
N PHE A 251 -13.12 2.83 -4.17
CA PHE A 251 -13.64 1.58 -4.74
C PHE A 251 -14.23 1.73 -6.15
N GLY A 252 -14.32 2.96 -6.66
CA GLY A 252 -14.88 3.28 -7.96
C GLY A 252 -16.41 3.39 -7.99
N ASN A 253 -16.90 4.21 -8.91
CA ASN A 253 -18.33 4.34 -9.20
C ASN A 253 -18.81 3.24 -10.15
N ALA A 254 -19.82 2.48 -9.76
CA ALA A 254 -20.41 1.43 -10.59
C ALA A 254 -21.65 1.89 -11.39
N GLY A 255 -21.87 3.19 -11.52
CA GLY A 255 -22.91 3.79 -12.34
C GLY A 255 -24.29 3.85 -11.68
N ASN A 256 -25.31 4.02 -12.51
CA ASN A 256 -26.69 4.12 -12.08
C ASN A 256 -27.28 2.71 -11.87
N PRO A 257 -27.68 2.34 -10.63
CA PRO A 257 -28.14 0.99 -10.31
C PRO A 257 -29.50 0.63 -10.93
N SER A 258 -30.24 1.62 -11.44
CA SER A 258 -31.51 1.39 -12.14
C SER A 258 -31.34 0.92 -13.59
N LEU A 259 -30.12 0.98 -14.13
CA LEU A 259 -29.81 0.52 -15.49
C LEU A 259 -29.44 -0.96 -15.47
N ALA A 260 -29.98 -1.74 -16.41
CA ALA A 260 -29.71 -3.18 -16.53
C ALA A 260 -28.23 -3.51 -16.72
N GLU A 261 -27.46 -2.63 -17.38
CA GLU A 261 -26.00 -2.79 -17.54
C GLU A 261 -25.22 -2.79 -16.20
N ASN A 262 -25.81 -2.23 -15.14
CA ASN A 262 -25.22 -2.15 -13.81
C ASN A 262 -25.89 -3.11 -12.80
N ASP A 263 -26.86 -3.92 -13.24
CA ASP A 263 -27.47 -4.94 -12.38
C ASP A 263 -26.54 -6.16 -12.28
N ALA A 264 -25.94 -6.34 -11.10
CA ALA A 264 -25.10 -7.49 -10.78
C ALA A 264 -25.76 -8.84 -11.06
N GLY A 265 -27.09 -8.93 -10.92
CA GLY A 265 -27.85 -10.15 -11.14
C GLY A 265 -27.85 -10.63 -12.60
N LEU A 266 -27.57 -9.73 -13.54
CA LEU A 266 -27.45 -10.05 -14.97
C LEU A 266 -26.00 -10.40 -15.37
N ASP A 267 -25.02 -10.00 -14.56
CA ASP A 267 -23.59 -10.27 -14.75
C ASP A 267 -23.11 -11.43 -13.86
N ILE A 268 -23.63 -12.63 -14.14
CA ILE A 268 -23.27 -13.86 -13.40
C ILE A 268 -21.79 -14.23 -13.52
N GLN A 269 -21.09 -13.71 -14.53
CA GLN A 269 -19.69 -14.01 -14.78
C GLN A 269 -18.77 -13.24 -13.83
N HIS A 270 -19.10 -12.01 -13.44
CA HIS A 270 -18.24 -11.20 -12.56
C HIS A 270 -18.88 -10.90 -11.20
N TRP A 271 -20.13 -11.27 -10.96
CA TRP A 271 -20.75 -11.17 -9.63
C TRP A 271 -20.46 -12.40 -8.77
N SER A 272 -20.20 -12.18 -7.49
CA SER A 272 -20.00 -13.22 -6.47
C SER A 272 -21.32 -13.79 -5.93
N GLY A 273 -22.47 -13.20 -6.27
CA GLY A 273 -23.78 -13.58 -5.73
C GLY A 273 -24.15 -12.89 -4.41
N HIS A 274 -23.39 -11.88 -3.98
CA HIS A 274 -23.58 -11.18 -2.70
C HIS A 274 -23.91 -9.70 -2.88
N THR A 275 -24.80 -9.20 -2.04
CA THR A 275 -25.27 -7.80 -2.04
C THR A 275 -25.06 -7.18 -0.66
N GLY A 276 -24.49 -5.99 -0.64
CA GLY A 276 -24.21 -5.22 0.57
C GLY A 276 -25.00 -3.92 0.63
N CYS A 277 -25.30 -3.47 1.85
CA CYS A 277 -25.93 -2.17 2.11
C CYS A 277 -25.23 -1.48 3.28
N VAL A 278 -24.93 -0.19 3.13
CA VAL A 278 -24.40 0.67 4.19
C VAL A 278 -25.25 1.92 4.31
N ILE A 279 -25.69 2.25 5.52
CA ILE A 279 -26.50 3.45 5.82
C ILE A 279 -25.77 4.28 6.87
N LEU A 280 -25.44 5.53 6.55
CA LEU A 280 -24.87 6.48 7.51
C LEU A 280 -25.98 7.18 8.29
N ALA A 281 -25.93 7.10 9.61
CA ALA A 281 -26.95 7.63 10.51
C ALA A 281 -26.33 8.12 11.84
N PRO A 282 -25.47 9.16 11.82
CA PRO A 282 -24.76 9.61 13.02
C PRO A 282 -25.70 10.13 14.12
N HIS A 283 -26.93 10.52 13.79
CA HIS A 283 -27.92 10.97 14.77
C HIS A 283 -28.36 9.86 15.74
N LEU A 284 -28.14 8.58 15.43
CA LEU A 284 -28.59 7.47 16.26
C LEU A 284 -27.87 7.35 17.62
N VAL A 285 -26.77 8.08 17.83
CA VAL A 285 -26.09 8.10 19.13
C VAL A 285 -26.94 8.75 20.23
N THR A 286 -28.02 9.46 19.90
CA THR A 286 -28.93 10.08 20.86
C THR A 286 -30.13 9.19 21.24
N MET A 287 -30.26 8.01 20.62
CA MET A 287 -31.38 7.11 20.86
C MET A 287 -31.31 6.48 22.25
N LYS A 288 -32.45 6.38 22.93
CA LYS A 288 -32.56 5.71 24.23
C LYS A 288 -32.73 4.21 24.03
N LYS A 289 -32.10 3.42 24.91
CA LYS A 289 -32.21 1.96 24.90
C LYS A 289 -33.66 1.49 25.06
N LYS A 290 -34.43 2.16 25.90
CA LYS A 290 -35.85 1.86 26.14
C LYS A 290 -36.69 2.03 24.89
N ASP A 291 -36.51 3.13 24.16
CA ASP A 291 -37.26 3.43 22.93
C ASP A 291 -36.93 2.44 21.80
N LEU A 292 -35.74 1.83 21.84
CA LEU A 292 -35.35 0.76 20.93
C LEU A 292 -35.96 -0.61 21.29
N GLY A 293 -36.67 -0.73 22.41
CA GLY A 293 -37.26 -2.00 22.86
C GLY A 293 -36.27 -2.93 23.57
N LEU A 294 -35.16 -2.40 24.11
CA LEU A 294 -34.28 -3.20 24.98
C LEU A 294 -34.93 -3.43 26.35
N PRO A 295 -34.62 -4.55 27.03
CA PRO A 295 -35.19 -4.86 28.34
C PRO A 295 -34.61 -3.98 29.46
N SER A 296 -35.36 -3.85 30.56
CA SER A 296 -34.79 -3.37 31.81
C SER A 296 -33.73 -4.35 32.31
N ILE A 297 -32.73 -3.88 33.07
CA ILE A 297 -31.65 -4.71 33.63
C ILE A 297 -32.17 -5.91 34.44
N ASN A 298 -33.35 -5.78 35.07
CA ASN A 298 -33.97 -6.86 35.86
C ASN A 298 -34.50 -8.01 34.99
N ASP A 299 -34.81 -7.75 33.72
CA ASP A 299 -35.33 -8.72 32.76
C ASP A 299 -34.26 -9.14 31.73
N ALA A 300 -33.04 -8.62 31.87
CA ALA A 300 -31.95 -8.83 30.94
C ALA A 300 -31.16 -10.11 31.28
N THR A 301 -30.76 -10.83 30.24
CA THR A 301 -29.83 -11.96 30.35
C THR A 301 -28.42 -11.47 30.73
N GLU A 302 -27.59 -12.36 31.28
CA GLU A 302 -26.18 -12.05 31.56
C GLU A 302 -25.43 -11.51 30.34
N ARG A 303 -25.74 -12.05 29.15
CA ARG A 303 -25.16 -11.59 27.88
C ARG A 303 -25.59 -10.16 27.54
N GLN A 304 -26.87 -9.83 27.72
CA GLN A 304 -27.37 -8.47 27.48
C GLN A 304 -26.74 -7.47 28.46
N ILE A 305 -26.62 -7.83 29.74
CA ILE A 305 -25.95 -6.99 30.74
C ILE A 305 -24.49 -6.74 30.35
N ARG A 306 -23.75 -7.81 30.01
CA ARG A 306 -22.34 -7.72 29.58
C ARG A 306 -22.15 -6.83 28.35
N ASP A 307 -23.05 -6.94 27.37
CA ASP A 307 -22.97 -6.18 26.12
C ASP A 307 -23.56 -4.77 26.24
N GLY A 308 -24.19 -4.44 27.37
CA GLY A 308 -24.89 -3.18 27.60
C GLY A 308 -26.22 -3.04 26.86
N MET A 309 -26.83 -4.16 26.47
CA MET A 309 -28.09 -4.30 25.72
C MET A 309 -29.31 -4.40 26.65
N CYS A 310 -29.29 -3.58 27.69
CA CYS A 310 -30.36 -3.36 28.65
C CYS A 310 -30.24 -1.94 29.23
N TRP A 311 -31.30 -1.43 29.84
CA TRP A 311 -31.30 -0.14 30.51
C TRP A 311 -31.59 -0.27 32.01
N GLU A 312 -30.96 0.60 32.80
CA GLU A 312 -31.25 0.78 34.22
C GLU A 312 -32.13 2.01 34.43
N GLN A 313 -31.85 3.09 33.69
CA GLN A 313 -32.66 4.31 33.67
C GLN A 313 -33.35 4.49 32.32
N ASP A 314 -34.54 5.10 32.34
CA ASP A 314 -35.37 5.31 31.14
C ASP A 314 -34.68 6.15 30.07
N ASP A 315 -33.73 7.01 30.44
CA ASP A 315 -32.96 7.92 29.59
C ASP A 315 -31.58 7.39 29.19
N ASP A 316 -31.24 6.14 29.55
CA ASP A 316 -29.99 5.51 29.14
C ASP A 316 -29.84 5.50 27.61
N LEU A 317 -28.80 6.17 27.12
CA LEU A 317 -28.49 6.21 25.70
C LEU A 317 -27.95 4.86 25.21
N TYR A 318 -28.35 4.48 24.00
CA TYR A 318 -27.80 3.32 23.32
C TYR A 318 -26.30 3.50 23.12
N ASN A 319 -25.55 2.43 23.44
CA ASN A 319 -24.08 2.46 23.47
C ASN A 319 -23.46 3.60 24.31
N GLY A 320 -24.20 4.17 25.28
CA GLY A 320 -23.74 5.31 26.08
C GLY A 320 -23.49 6.58 25.24
N GLY A 321 -24.21 6.75 24.13
CA GLY A 321 -24.02 7.87 23.22
C GLY A 321 -22.70 7.83 22.43
N GLN A 322 -22.04 6.67 22.38
CA GLN A 322 -20.82 6.49 21.61
C GLN A 322 -21.11 5.90 20.21
N PRO A 323 -20.28 6.25 19.22
CA PRO A 323 -20.32 5.68 17.88
C PRO A 323 -20.36 4.16 17.87
N PHE A 324 -21.18 3.61 16.97
CA PHE A 324 -21.26 2.18 16.72
C PHE A 324 -21.57 1.90 15.26
N LYS A 325 -21.37 0.65 14.87
CA LYS A 325 -21.97 0.06 13.69
C LYS A 325 -22.74 -1.19 14.07
N ILE A 326 -23.87 -1.42 13.43
CA ILE A 326 -24.71 -2.60 13.67
C ILE A 326 -25.07 -3.28 12.36
N THR A 327 -24.82 -4.59 12.30
CA THR A 327 -24.96 -5.38 11.07
C THR A 327 -26.00 -6.48 11.21
N ALA A 328 -26.90 -6.60 10.22
CA ALA A 328 -27.74 -7.77 9.99
C ALA A 328 -27.23 -8.53 8.75
N ARG A 329 -27.17 -9.86 8.85
CA ARG A 329 -26.65 -10.75 7.79
C ARG A 329 -27.01 -12.20 8.07
N ASP A 330 -27.23 -12.98 7.01
CA ASP A 330 -27.41 -14.42 7.11
C ASP A 330 -26.72 -15.19 5.97
N LYS A 331 -27.14 -16.43 5.68
CA LYS A 331 -26.57 -17.29 4.64
C LYS A 331 -27.07 -17.00 3.22
N LYS A 332 -28.02 -16.08 3.02
CA LYS A 332 -28.60 -15.75 1.71
C LYS A 332 -27.70 -14.82 0.88
N GLY A 333 -26.61 -14.32 1.45
CA GLY A 333 -25.65 -13.48 0.76
C GLY A 333 -25.95 -11.97 0.81
N VAL A 334 -26.83 -11.53 1.71
CA VAL A 334 -27.12 -10.11 1.92
C VAL A 334 -26.62 -9.64 3.30
N ILE A 335 -25.92 -8.51 3.32
CA ILE A 335 -25.39 -7.87 4.53
C ILE A 335 -25.78 -6.40 4.58
N VAL A 336 -26.39 -5.97 5.69
CA VAL A 336 -26.89 -4.59 5.88
C VAL A 336 -26.31 -4.00 7.16
N THR A 337 -25.56 -2.90 7.04
CA THR A 337 -24.93 -2.22 8.17
C THR A 337 -25.37 -0.77 8.31
N ILE A 338 -25.74 -0.39 9.52
CA ILE A 338 -25.97 1.01 9.91
C ILE A 338 -24.71 1.50 10.64
N VAL A 339 -24.22 2.69 10.27
CA VAL A 339 -23.05 3.33 10.89
C VAL A 339 -23.49 4.63 11.57
N ALA A 340 -23.42 4.65 12.90
CA ALA A 340 -23.77 5.80 13.74
C ALA A 340 -22.57 6.73 13.99
N ASP A 341 -21.90 7.12 12.90
CA ASP A 341 -20.78 8.07 12.85
C ASP A 341 -20.57 8.47 11.37
N ASN A 342 -19.91 9.59 11.11
CA ASN A 342 -19.56 10.03 9.77
C ASN A 342 -18.04 10.09 9.52
N TYR A 343 -17.19 9.67 10.47
CA TYR A 343 -15.76 9.57 10.21
C TYR A 343 -15.47 8.56 9.08
N PHE A 344 -14.76 9.02 8.05
CA PHE A 344 -14.49 8.29 6.81
C PHE A 344 -13.91 6.88 7.00
N GLY A 345 -13.10 6.69 8.05
CA GLY A 345 -12.50 5.39 8.35
C GLY A 345 -13.52 4.27 8.64
N TYR A 346 -14.73 4.59 9.12
CA TYR A 346 -15.79 3.58 9.26
C TYR A 346 -16.31 3.14 7.89
N CYS A 347 -16.49 4.08 6.95
CA CYS A 347 -17.00 3.79 5.60
C CYS A 347 -16.06 2.82 4.85
N LYS A 348 -14.75 3.13 4.82
CA LYS A 348 -13.73 2.26 4.21
C LYS A 348 -13.75 0.85 4.83
N LYS A 349 -13.77 0.77 6.16
CA LYS A 349 -13.68 -0.51 6.87
C LYS A 349 -14.99 -1.30 6.87
N GLU A 350 -16.11 -0.65 6.57
CA GLU A 350 -17.37 -1.37 6.35
C GLU A 350 -17.40 -2.05 4.99
N VAL A 351 -16.90 -1.40 3.92
CA VAL A 351 -16.68 -2.08 2.63
C VAL A 351 -15.76 -3.30 2.82
N LYS A 352 -14.66 -3.15 3.57
CA LYS A 352 -13.79 -4.29 3.97
C LYS A 352 -14.57 -5.43 4.64
N THR A 353 -15.46 -5.08 5.58
CA THR A 353 -16.27 -6.06 6.33
C THR A 353 -17.21 -6.83 5.41
N GLN A 354 -17.81 -6.14 4.44
CA GLN A 354 -18.74 -6.76 3.48
C GLN A 354 -18.01 -7.61 2.42
N ILE A 355 -16.83 -7.19 1.97
CA ILE A 355 -15.95 -8.04 1.13
C ILE A 355 -15.59 -9.31 1.89
N SER A 356 -15.21 -9.20 3.16
CA SER A 356 -14.90 -10.37 4.00
C SER A 356 -16.10 -11.29 4.14
N TYR A 357 -17.31 -10.76 4.33
CA TYR A 357 -18.54 -11.55 4.35
C TYR A 357 -18.74 -12.31 3.03
N ALA A 358 -18.64 -11.62 1.89
CA ALA A 358 -18.79 -12.21 0.58
C ALA A 358 -17.73 -13.29 0.29
N ALA A 359 -16.46 -13.05 0.63
CA ALA A 359 -15.37 -14.01 0.45
C ALA A 359 -15.63 -15.32 1.24
N ASN A 360 -16.10 -15.20 2.48
CA ASN A 360 -16.42 -16.35 3.33
C ASN A 360 -17.56 -17.20 2.75
N LEU A 361 -18.62 -16.58 2.23
CA LEU A 361 -19.76 -17.31 1.64
C LEU A 361 -19.44 -17.83 0.23
N PHE A 362 -18.55 -17.16 -0.50
CA PHE A 362 -18.06 -17.61 -1.80
C PHE A 362 -17.17 -18.87 -1.68
N GLY A 363 -16.44 -19.01 -0.57
CA GLY A 363 -15.76 -20.24 -0.17
C GLY A 363 -14.39 -20.51 -0.82
N LEU A 364 -14.05 -19.83 -1.92
CA LEU A 364 -12.74 -19.97 -2.58
C LEU A 364 -11.76 -18.84 -2.25
N ALA A 365 -12.28 -17.68 -1.84
CA ALA A 365 -11.50 -16.45 -1.70
C ALA A 365 -11.28 -16.10 -0.22
N GLU A 366 -10.24 -15.32 0.03
CA GLU A 366 -9.96 -14.70 1.32
C GLU A 366 -9.99 -13.18 1.17
N GLU A 367 -10.54 -12.50 2.17
CA GLU A 367 -10.30 -11.07 2.36
C GLU A 367 -9.22 -10.91 3.42
N GLU A 368 -8.20 -10.11 3.14
CA GLU A 368 -7.03 -9.98 3.99
C GLU A 368 -6.73 -8.54 4.40
N HIS A 369 -6.28 -8.36 5.63
CA HIS A 369 -5.67 -7.13 6.11
C HIS A 369 -4.15 -7.24 5.94
N SER A 370 -3.68 -6.97 4.72
CA SER A 370 -2.31 -7.25 4.30
C SER A 370 -1.73 -6.13 3.42
N GLY A 371 -0.42 -5.94 3.56
CA GLY A 371 0.39 -5.16 2.63
C GLY A 371 1.26 -6.08 1.78
N GLY A 372 1.81 -5.58 0.67
CA GLY A 372 2.55 -6.46 -0.23
C GLY A 372 3.26 -5.70 -1.35
N ALA A 373 4.41 -6.22 -1.75
CA ALA A 373 5.21 -5.63 -2.81
C ALA A 373 5.93 -6.68 -3.64
N LEU A 374 5.94 -6.47 -4.96
CA LEU A 374 6.81 -7.16 -5.90
C LEU A 374 8.16 -6.42 -5.94
N ALA A 375 9.18 -7.01 -5.32
CA ALA A 375 10.50 -6.40 -5.15
C ALA A 375 11.51 -6.96 -6.16
N PHE A 376 12.08 -6.10 -6.99
CA PHE A 376 13.06 -6.44 -8.02
C PHE A 376 14.47 -6.07 -7.55
N PRO A 377 15.39 -7.04 -7.41
CA PRO A 377 16.78 -6.76 -7.13
C PRO A 377 17.39 -5.74 -8.09
N ARG A 378 18.19 -4.83 -7.54
CA ARG A 378 18.94 -3.84 -8.29
C ARG A 378 20.42 -3.90 -8.00
N HIS A 379 21.21 -3.62 -9.03
CA HIS A 379 22.65 -3.81 -9.03
C HIS A 379 23.35 -2.56 -9.57
N ASN A 380 24.33 -2.07 -8.84
CA ASN A 380 25.20 -1.00 -9.29
C ASN A 380 26.37 -1.60 -10.10
N HIS A 381 26.34 -1.42 -11.42
CA HIS A 381 27.40 -1.86 -12.33
C HIS A 381 28.56 -0.87 -12.41
N GLY A 382 28.45 0.30 -11.76
CA GLY A 382 29.47 1.34 -11.80
C GLY A 382 29.44 2.08 -13.14
N GLU A 383 30.51 1.98 -13.90
CA GLU A 383 30.72 2.79 -15.11
C GLU A 383 30.65 2.00 -16.41
N GLU A 384 30.67 0.66 -16.35
CA GLU A 384 30.62 -0.20 -17.54
C GLU A 384 29.64 -1.36 -17.36
N PHE A 385 29.01 -1.79 -18.45
CA PHE A 385 28.17 -3.00 -18.51
C PHE A 385 28.41 -3.76 -19.83
N GLY A 386 28.28 -5.09 -19.83
CA GLY A 386 28.34 -5.89 -21.07
C GLY A 386 29.73 -6.41 -21.51
N ARG A 387 30.82 -6.01 -20.83
CA ARG A 387 32.19 -6.51 -21.13
C ARG A 387 32.50 -7.87 -20.48
N ASP A 388 31.81 -8.20 -19.39
CA ASP A 388 31.96 -9.47 -18.67
C ASP A 388 31.24 -10.61 -19.43
N THR A 389 31.80 -11.82 -19.44
CA THR A 389 31.13 -12.99 -20.02
C THR A 389 29.82 -13.33 -19.30
N ARG A 390 29.71 -12.99 -18.00
CA ARG A 390 28.49 -13.21 -17.19
C ARG A 390 27.32 -12.32 -17.60
N THR A 391 27.58 -11.15 -18.17
CA THR A 391 26.54 -10.23 -18.67
C THR A 391 26.02 -10.62 -20.06
N LYS A 392 26.64 -11.62 -20.72
CA LYS A 392 26.25 -12.15 -22.03
C LYS A 392 25.52 -13.49 -21.95
N ASN A 393 25.05 -13.87 -20.76
CA ASN A 393 24.53 -15.19 -20.47
C ASN A 393 23.02 -15.31 -20.78
N THR A 394 22.63 -14.99 -22.02
CA THR A 394 21.29 -15.27 -22.54
C THR A 394 21.40 -15.99 -23.87
N ASP A 395 20.58 -17.02 -24.06
CA ASP A 395 20.36 -17.66 -25.35
C ASP A 395 19.31 -16.91 -26.18
N TYR A 396 18.47 -16.08 -25.54
CA TYR A 396 17.41 -15.34 -26.20
C TYR A 396 17.94 -14.14 -27.02
N LYS A 397 17.67 -14.15 -28.32
CA LYS A 397 18.19 -13.16 -29.29
C LYS A 397 17.23 -12.01 -29.53
N PHE A 398 17.76 -10.84 -29.81
CA PHE A 398 16.93 -9.69 -30.15
C PHE A 398 16.09 -9.89 -31.42
N SER A 399 16.58 -10.66 -32.38
CA SER A 399 15.79 -11.07 -33.55
C SER A 399 14.55 -11.90 -33.18
N GLU A 400 14.63 -12.71 -32.13
CA GLU A 400 13.49 -13.48 -31.63
C GLU A 400 12.51 -12.60 -30.85
N VAL A 401 13.02 -11.61 -30.08
CA VAL A 401 12.21 -10.56 -29.44
C VAL A 401 11.40 -9.81 -30.50
N LEU A 402 12.04 -9.34 -31.57
CA LEU A 402 11.35 -8.65 -32.67
C LEU A 402 10.30 -9.53 -33.34
N LYS A 403 10.59 -10.82 -33.53
CA LYS A 403 9.62 -11.76 -34.11
C LYS A 403 8.36 -11.93 -33.24
N ARG A 404 8.51 -11.92 -31.91
CA ARG A 404 7.39 -12.13 -30.97
C ARG A 404 6.66 -10.85 -30.60
N TYR A 405 7.38 -9.74 -30.55
CA TYR A 405 6.92 -8.51 -29.92
C TYR A 405 7.03 -7.29 -30.85
N GLY A 406 7.28 -7.47 -32.15
CA GLY A 406 7.43 -6.35 -33.10
C GLY A 406 6.28 -5.35 -33.04
N ASP A 407 5.04 -5.79 -32.80
CA ASP A 407 3.86 -4.92 -32.75
C ASP A 407 3.86 -3.90 -31.59
N MET A 408 4.62 -4.15 -30.51
CA MET A 408 4.71 -3.23 -29.37
C MET A 408 5.86 -2.21 -29.48
N MET A 409 6.67 -2.27 -30.55
CA MET A 409 7.89 -1.48 -30.66
C MET A 409 8.19 -1.00 -32.08
N ASP A 410 8.77 0.18 -32.19
CA ASP A 410 9.25 0.77 -33.44
C ASP A 410 10.74 0.50 -33.64
N LEU A 411 11.08 -0.32 -34.64
CA LEU A 411 12.46 -0.72 -34.95
C LEU A 411 13.22 0.42 -35.64
N GLN A 412 14.39 0.75 -35.11
CA GLN A 412 15.26 1.81 -35.61
C GLN A 412 16.37 1.24 -36.52
N GLU A 413 16.89 2.06 -37.44
CA GLU A 413 17.94 1.67 -38.39
C GLU A 413 19.20 1.16 -37.69
N GLU A 414 19.52 1.71 -36.51
CA GLU A 414 20.68 1.32 -35.70
C GLU A 414 20.53 -0.04 -35.01
N GLY A 415 19.38 -0.72 -35.16
CA GLY A 415 19.18 -2.09 -34.66
C GLY A 415 18.76 -2.19 -33.19
N TYR A 416 18.13 -1.15 -32.66
CA TYR A 416 17.37 -1.16 -31.39
C TYR A 416 15.91 -0.79 -31.68
N ALA A 417 15.00 -0.99 -30.73
CA ALA A 417 13.60 -0.59 -30.90
C ALA A 417 13.10 0.31 -29.76
N ILE A 418 12.08 1.11 -30.04
CA ILE A 418 11.43 2.05 -29.11
C ILE A 418 10.05 1.51 -28.74
N ASP A 419 9.70 1.48 -27.48
CA ASP A 419 8.36 1.08 -27.06
C ASP A 419 7.27 2.08 -27.50
N ASN A 420 6.15 1.56 -27.98
CA ASN A 420 5.05 2.37 -28.53
C ASN A 420 4.25 3.13 -27.46
N ASN A 421 4.19 2.63 -26.23
CA ASN A 421 3.43 3.23 -25.12
C ASN A 421 4.29 4.18 -24.28
N PHE A 422 5.58 3.84 -24.13
CA PHE A 422 6.53 4.55 -23.29
C PHE A 422 7.83 4.82 -24.06
N PRO A 423 7.93 5.95 -24.78
CA PRO A 423 9.10 6.33 -25.59
C PRO A 423 10.41 6.49 -24.82
N GLN A 424 10.45 6.29 -23.51
CA GLN A 424 11.66 6.18 -22.69
C GLN A 424 12.26 4.76 -22.67
N ILE A 425 11.51 3.73 -23.07
CA ILE A 425 11.97 2.34 -23.09
C ILE A 425 12.65 2.04 -24.44
N ARG A 426 13.81 1.41 -24.39
CA ARG A 426 14.63 1.02 -25.54
C ARG A 426 14.94 -0.47 -25.47
N TYR A 427 14.47 -1.24 -26.44
CA TYR A 427 14.83 -2.66 -26.55
C TYR A 427 16.15 -2.78 -27.31
N VAL A 428 17.14 -3.44 -26.71
CA VAL A 428 18.52 -3.47 -27.22
C VAL A 428 19.02 -4.89 -27.45
N PRO A 429 20.00 -5.09 -28.35
CA PRO A 429 20.58 -6.41 -28.64
C PRO A 429 21.27 -7.10 -27.46
N GLU A 430 21.36 -8.43 -27.51
CA GLU A 430 21.93 -9.23 -26.41
C GLU A 430 23.46 -9.09 -26.21
N ASN A 431 24.16 -8.54 -27.20
CA ASN A 431 25.61 -8.29 -27.18
C ASN A 431 25.97 -6.83 -26.84
N LEU A 432 25.00 -6.10 -26.27
CA LEU A 432 25.12 -4.78 -25.69
C LEU A 432 26.38 -4.58 -24.84
N GLN A 433 26.99 -3.40 -24.99
CA GLN A 433 28.02 -2.84 -24.10
C GLN A 433 27.67 -1.40 -23.77
N MET A 434 27.91 -0.99 -22.53
CA MET A 434 27.72 0.38 -22.08
C MET A 434 28.99 0.90 -21.41
N ASP A 435 29.28 2.18 -21.65
CA ASP A 435 30.41 2.91 -21.08
C ASP A 435 29.91 4.29 -20.67
N LEU A 436 29.92 4.56 -19.36
CA LEU A 436 29.42 5.79 -18.76
C LEU A 436 30.31 6.99 -19.08
N ASN A 437 31.63 6.80 -19.12
CA ASN A 437 32.59 7.87 -19.34
C ASN A 437 32.55 8.34 -20.81
N LYS A 438 32.44 7.40 -21.75
CA LYS A 438 32.20 7.70 -23.17
C LYS A 438 30.73 8.09 -23.45
N GLN A 439 29.84 7.78 -22.51
CA GLN A 439 28.39 7.88 -22.63
C GLN A 439 27.88 7.18 -23.89
N THR A 440 28.25 5.92 -24.07
CA THR A 440 27.91 5.13 -25.26
C THR A 440 27.20 3.85 -24.88
N VAL A 441 26.23 3.47 -25.71
CA VAL A 441 25.59 2.16 -25.72
C VAL A 441 25.89 1.55 -27.10
N SER A 442 26.57 0.41 -27.16
CA SER A 442 27.04 -0.18 -28.41
C SER A 442 26.77 -1.68 -28.50
N TRP A 443 26.66 -2.18 -29.72
CA TRP A 443 26.45 -3.61 -30.01
C TRP A 443 27.02 -3.94 -31.39
N LYS A 444 27.12 -5.23 -31.71
CA LYS A 444 27.48 -5.67 -33.06
C LYS A 444 26.23 -6.03 -33.86
N GLN A 445 26.10 -5.43 -35.04
CA GLN A 445 25.07 -5.71 -36.04
C GLN A 445 25.80 -6.06 -37.35
N GLU A 446 25.55 -7.25 -37.90
CA GLU A 446 26.20 -7.74 -39.13
C GLU A 446 27.75 -7.61 -39.14
N GLY A 447 28.37 -7.79 -37.98
CA GLY A 447 29.83 -7.66 -37.80
C GLY A 447 30.35 -6.22 -37.63
N LYS A 448 29.51 -5.21 -37.86
CA LYS A 448 29.83 -3.79 -37.60
C LYS A 448 29.39 -3.37 -36.20
N THR A 449 30.16 -2.50 -35.56
CA THR A 449 29.77 -1.93 -34.26
C THR A 449 28.84 -0.74 -34.50
N THR A 450 27.62 -0.83 -34.00
CA THR A 450 26.66 0.27 -33.96
C THR A 450 26.72 0.92 -32.57
N THR A 451 26.45 2.23 -32.47
CA THR A 451 26.53 2.97 -31.20
C THR A 451 25.50 4.07 -31.12
N ILE A 452 24.81 4.17 -29.99
CA ILE A 452 23.94 5.29 -29.60
C ILE A 452 24.46 5.94 -28.31
N LYS A 453 23.92 7.11 -27.98
CA LYS A 453 24.30 7.85 -26.77
C LYS A 453 23.59 7.28 -25.53
N LEU A 454 24.34 7.03 -24.46
CA LEU A 454 23.78 6.72 -23.14
C LEU A 454 23.21 8.00 -22.53
N LYS A 455 21.89 8.02 -22.30
CA LYS A 455 21.17 9.19 -21.75
C LYS A 455 20.44 8.87 -20.43
N PRO A 456 20.35 9.83 -19.49
CA PRO A 456 19.49 9.71 -18.33
C PRO A 456 18.00 9.70 -18.74
N GLY A 457 17.16 9.07 -17.91
CA GLY A 457 15.72 8.96 -18.15
C GLY A 457 15.32 7.89 -19.18
N LEU A 458 16.27 7.28 -19.89
CA LEU A 458 16.02 6.12 -20.75
C LEU A 458 16.27 4.82 -20.01
N ILE A 459 15.46 3.80 -20.36
CA ILE A 459 15.53 2.44 -19.79
C ILE A 459 15.83 1.49 -20.95
N TYR A 460 17.00 0.84 -20.90
CA TYR A 460 17.44 -0.11 -21.91
C TYR A 460 17.07 -1.52 -21.45
N MET A 461 16.17 -2.19 -22.16
CA MET A 461 15.71 -3.54 -21.87
C MET A 461 16.45 -4.55 -22.74
N HIS A 462 17.21 -5.42 -22.09
CA HIS A 462 17.91 -6.54 -22.70
C HIS A 462 16.93 -7.68 -23.04
N PRO A 463 17.21 -8.57 -24.03
CA PRO A 463 16.29 -9.63 -24.42
C PRO A 463 15.86 -10.56 -23.28
N SER A 464 16.71 -10.73 -22.25
CA SER A 464 16.35 -11.50 -21.05
C SER A 464 15.32 -10.84 -20.12
N GLY A 465 14.84 -9.63 -20.44
CA GLY A 465 13.99 -8.80 -19.59
C GLY A 465 14.76 -7.94 -18.58
N TYR A 466 16.08 -8.10 -18.50
CA TYR A 466 16.93 -7.30 -17.60
C TYR A 466 16.94 -5.83 -18.04
N LYS A 467 16.68 -4.92 -17.10
CA LYS A 467 16.55 -3.47 -17.36
C LYS A 467 17.81 -2.76 -16.94
N ILE A 468 18.31 -1.82 -17.73
CA ILE A 468 19.52 -1.06 -17.44
C ILE A 468 19.24 0.43 -17.61
N ALA A 469 19.73 1.26 -16.70
CA ALA A 469 19.54 2.71 -16.74
C ALA A 469 20.79 3.47 -16.25
N MET A 470 20.95 4.70 -16.75
CA MET A 470 21.94 5.65 -16.24
C MET A 470 21.29 6.52 -15.15
N GLU A 471 21.81 6.43 -13.92
CA GLU A 471 21.25 7.10 -12.75
C GLU A 471 22.26 8.00 -12.06
N LYS A 472 21.78 9.16 -11.61
CA LYS A 472 22.59 10.10 -10.82
C LYS A 472 22.65 9.62 -9.38
N HIS A 473 23.81 9.74 -8.75
CA HIS A 473 23.93 9.51 -7.32
C HIS A 473 23.12 10.56 -6.55
N PRO A 474 22.26 10.19 -5.58
CA PRO A 474 21.34 11.13 -4.94
C PRO A 474 22.00 12.32 -4.24
N LYS A 475 23.22 12.13 -3.73
CA LYS A 475 23.97 13.15 -2.95
C LYS A 475 25.39 13.41 -3.45
N ALA A 476 25.78 12.87 -4.60
CA ALA A 476 27.12 13.07 -5.15
C ALA A 476 27.04 13.52 -6.61
N PRO A 477 28.01 14.30 -7.12
CA PRO A 477 28.05 14.72 -8.52
C PRO A 477 28.53 13.59 -9.45
N SER A 478 28.14 12.34 -9.17
CA SER A 478 28.53 11.15 -9.92
C SER A 478 27.31 10.45 -10.51
N TRP A 479 27.55 9.68 -11.56
CA TRP A 479 26.55 8.85 -12.23
C TRP A 479 26.96 7.38 -12.14
N ARG A 480 26.01 6.49 -12.38
CA ARG A 480 26.23 5.05 -12.37
C ARG A 480 25.29 4.36 -13.35
N ILE A 481 25.72 3.20 -13.84
CA ILE A 481 24.87 2.26 -14.56
C ILE A 481 24.21 1.34 -13.54
N VAL A 482 22.89 1.33 -13.50
CA VAL A 482 22.09 0.49 -12.61
C VAL A 482 21.35 -0.54 -13.45
N GLY A 483 21.39 -1.79 -13.01
CA GLY A 483 20.60 -2.86 -13.59
C GLY A 483 19.51 -3.35 -12.63
N THR A 484 18.39 -3.78 -13.18
CA THR A 484 17.23 -4.29 -12.44
C THR A 484 16.81 -5.63 -13.05
N ASP A 485 16.65 -6.64 -12.19
CA ASP A 485 16.28 -7.99 -12.60
C ASP A 485 14.93 -8.03 -13.33
N ALA A 486 14.77 -9.05 -14.18
CA ALA A 486 13.57 -9.24 -14.98
C ALA A 486 12.37 -9.75 -14.15
N GLU A 487 12.65 -10.52 -13.10
CA GLU A 487 11.63 -11.06 -12.20
C GLU A 487 11.83 -10.56 -10.77
N GLY A 488 10.76 -10.06 -10.17
CA GLY A 488 10.73 -9.63 -8.77
C GLY A 488 10.22 -10.73 -7.85
N THR A 489 10.45 -10.57 -6.55
CA THR A 489 9.90 -11.45 -5.51
C THR A 489 8.69 -10.79 -4.86
N PHE A 490 7.52 -11.43 -4.95
CA PHE A 490 6.32 -10.92 -4.30
C PHE A 490 6.33 -11.29 -2.80
N CYS A 491 6.64 -10.30 -1.98
CA CYS A 491 6.58 -10.40 -0.53
C CYS A 491 5.21 -9.93 -0.03
N HIS A 492 4.47 -10.82 0.62
CA HIS A 492 3.13 -10.60 1.16
C HIS A 492 3.20 -10.51 2.69
N LYS A 493 2.54 -9.50 3.29
CA LYS A 493 2.60 -9.18 4.73
C LYS A 493 1.20 -9.12 5.34
N PRO A 494 0.59 -10.28 5.67
CA PRO A 494 -0.72 -10.36 6.28
C PRO A 494 -0.65 -10.27 7.81
N CYS A 495 -1.82 -10.25 8.45
CA CYS A 495 -2.02 -10.44 9.88
C CYS A 495 -1.10 -9.57 10.76
N THR A 496 -0.82 -8.34 10.32
CA THR A 496 0.16 -7.46 10.95
C THR A 496 -0.57 -6.38 11.74
N VAL A 497 -0.44 -6.42 13.07
CA VAL A 497 -1.08 -5.47 13.99
C VAL A 497 -0.65 -4.03 13.71
N SER A 498 -1.44 -3.07 14.19
CA SER A 498 -1.13 -1.64 14.07
C SER A 498 0.27 -1.31 14.65
N GLY A 499 1.16 -0.80 13.80
CA GLY A 499 2.56 -0.51 14.13
C GLY A 499 3.52 -1.70 13.97
N GLY A 500 3.07 -2.83 13.42
CA GLY A 500 3.91 -3.94 12.96
C GLY A 500 4.52 -3.71 11.56
N GLY A 501 4.23 -2.56 10.94
CA GLY A 501 4.83 -2.14 9.67
C GLY A 501 4.25 -2.86 8.44
N LYS A 502 2.92 -2.99 8.35
CA LYS A 502 2.22 -3.58 7.19
C LYS A 502 2.61 -2.89 5.88
N SER A 503 2.41 -1.57 5.80
CA SER A 503 2.66 -0.77 4.60
C SER A 503 4.15 -0.50 4.32
N GLU A 504 5.02 -0.73 5.31
CA GLU A 504 6.49 -0.59 5.15
C GLU A 504 7.07 -1.56 4.11
N ILE A 505 6.40 -2.69 3.85
CA ILE A 505 6.86 -3.65 2.86
C ILE A 505 6.93 -3.04 1.44
N SER A 506 6.02 -2.13 1.11
CA SER A 506 5.97 -1.42 -0.17
C SER A 506 6.60 -0.03 -0.15
N LYS A 507 6.86 0.55 1.04
CA LYS A 507 7.47 1.88 1.16
C LYS A 507 8.89 1.90 0.60
N ALA A 508 9.28 2.96 -0.10
CA ALA A 508 10.64 3.09 -0.60
C ALA A 508 11.63 3.23 0.57
N ILE A 509 12.67 2.39 0.61
CA ILE A 509 13.74 2.49 1.60
C ILE A 509 14.76 3.59 1.24
N ASP A 510 14.70 4.15 0.02
CA ASP A 510 15.59 5.20 -0.46
C ASP A 510 15.65 6.43 0.46
N ASP A 511 14.53 6.82 1.07
CA ASP A 511 14.48 7.95 2.01
C ASP A 511 15.16 7.65 3.35
N ALA A 512 15.36 6.38 3.69
CA ALA A 512 16.10 5.95 4.87
C ALA A 512 17.61 5.78 4.61
N VAL A 513 18.06 5.83 3.35
CA VAL A 513 19.48 5.71 2.99
C VAL A 513 20.23 6.99 3.36
N ILE A 514 21.22 6.83 4.22
CA ILE A 514 22.14 7.89 4.62
C ILE A 514 23.31 7.93 3.64
N TYR A 515 23.67 9.12 3.17
CA TYR A 515 24.82 9.32 2.30
C TYR A 515 25.90 10.09 3.04
N GLY A 516 27.07 9.49 3.20
CA GLY A 516 28.17 10.06 3.98
C GLY A 516 29.55 9.63 3.46
N PRO A 517 30.64 10.18 4.02
CA PRO A 517 32.00 9.84 3.61
C PRO A 517 32.33 8.37 3.88
N LEU A 518 33.35 7.83 3.20
CA LEU A 518 34.02 6.60 3.66
C LEU A 518 35.12 6.99 4.64
N PHE A 519 35.05 6.44 5.86
CA PHE A 519 36.06 6.69 6.87
C PHE A 519 37.25 5.73 6.74
N VAL A 520 38.45 6.27 6.88
CA VAL A 520 39.72 5.57 7.03
C VAL A 520 40.40 6.04 8.32
N ASN A 521 41.11 5.15 9.01
CA ASN A 521 41.83 5.51 10.24
C ASN A 521 43.10 6.29 9.88
N GLU A 522 44.21 5.56 9.70
CA GLU A 522 45.46 6.07 9.14
C GLU A 522 45.55 5.63 7.68
N LEU A 523 45.62 6.58 6.75
CA LEU A 523 45.51 6.31 5.32
C LEU A 523 46.65 5.41 4.84
N ASP A 524 47.90 5.75 5.16
CA ASP A 524 49.08 5.03 4.66
C ASP A 524 49.11 3.57 5.14
N GLU A 525 48.80 3.34 6.43
CA GLU A 525 48.69 1.99 6.99
C GLU A 525 47.57 1.19 6.31
N SER A 526 46.40 1.82 6.13
CA SER A 526 45.25 1.19 5.48
C SER A 526 45.55 0.84 4.01
N LEU A 527 46.23 1.73 3.27
CA LEU A 527 46.63 1.48 1.88
C LEU A 527 47.68 0.37 1.77
N ASN A 528 48.55 0.21 2.76
CA ASN A 528 49.51 -0.90 2.82
C ASN A 528 48.81 -2.24 3.07
N GLN A 529 47.85 -2.29 4.00
CA GLN A 529 47.03 -3.49 4.21
C GLN A 529 46.22 -3.87 2.97
N VAL A 530 45.69 -2.88 2.22
CA VAL A 530 45.03 -3.16 0.94
C VAL A 530 46.00 -3.70 -0.11
N GLN A 531 47.23 -3.19 -0.16
CA GLN A 531 48.26 -3.71 -1.06
C GLN A 531 48.53 -5.20 -0.79
N GLU A 532 48.63 -5.61 0.48
CA GLU A 532 48.78 -7.03 0.87
C GLU A 532 47.60 -7.89 0.35
N VAL A 533 46.37 -7.38 0.42
CA VAL A 533 45.19 -8.05 -0.15
C VAL A 533 45.30 -8.18 -1.66
N PHE A 534 45.83 -7.17 -2.37
CA PHE A 534 45.98 -7.22 -3.82
C PHE A 534 47.09 -8.16 -4.29
N ASP A 535 48.14 -8.31 -3.49
CA ASP A 535 49.30 -9.13 -3.79
C ASP A 535 49.17 -10.59 -3.30
N TYR A 536 48.13 -10.92 -2.54
CA TYR A 536 47.85 -12.28 -2.07
C TYR A 536 47.74 -13.30 -3.22
N ASP A 537 48.29 -14.51 -3.03
CA ASP A 537 48.18 -15.58 -4.00
C ASP A 537 46.81 -16.29 -3.94
N TYR A 538 45.92 -15.88 -4.84
CA TYR A 538 44.58 -16.44 -4.96
C TYR A 538 44.51 -17.81 -5.66
N SER A 539 45.63 -18.42 -6.08
CA SER A 539 45.64 -19.69 -6.82
C SER A 539 45.13 -20.88 -5.98
N HIS A 540 45.32 -20.82 -4.66
CA HIS A 540 45.00 -21.88 -3.71
C HIS A 540 43.65 -21.72 -2.98
N ARG A 541 42.83 -20.74 -3.39
CA ARG A 541 41.60 -20.38 -2.67
C ARG A 541 40.48 -21.41 -2.75
N TYR A 542 40.43 -22.24 -3.80
CA TYR A 542 39.33 -23.18 -4.03
C TYR A 542 39.64 -24.56 -3.49
N LYS A 543 38.61 -25.26 -3.01
CA LYS A 543 38.68 -26.71 -2.82
C LYS A 543 38.90 -27.42 -4.16
N SER A 544 39.49 -28.62 -4.12
CA SER A 544 39.87 -29.41 -5.30
C SER A 544 38.76 -29.55 -6.34
N GLU A 545 37.53 -29.79 -5.91
CA GLU A 545 36.36 -29.99 -6.78
C GLU A 545 35.87 -28.70 -7.47
N PHE A 546 36.28 -27.52 -6.99
CA PHE A 546 35.93 -26.22 -7.56
C PHE A 546 37.13 -25.52 -8.20
N GLN A 547 38.31 -26.16 -8.22
CA GLN A 547 39.53 -25.55 -8.70
C GLN A 547 39.47 -25.37 -10.22
N PRO A 548 39.55 -24.12 -10.74
CA PRO A 548 39.60 -23.89 -12.18
C PRO A 548 40.90 -24.44 -12.76
N ASP A 549 40.84 -24.86 -14.01
CA ASP A 549 42.05 -25.13 -14.77
C ASP A 549 42.75 -23.80 -15.09
N TYR A 550 43.91 -23.61 -14.45
CA TYR A 550 44.72 -22.41 -14.60
C TYR A 550 45.81 -22.54 -15.68
N THR A 551 45.89 -23.67 -16.41
CA THR A 551 46.93 -23.87 -17.45
C THR A 551 46.86 -22.83 -18.56
N ASP A 552 45.66 -22.53 -19.08
CA ASP A 552 45.46 -21.53 -20.13
C ASP A 552 45.01 -20.15 -19.61
N ASN A 553 44.61 -20.04 -18.34
CA ASN A 553 44.05 -18.82 -17.76
C ASN A 553 44.45 -18.65 -16.29
N PRO A 554 45.53 -17.93 -15.95
CA PRO A 554 45.94 -17.73 -14.56
C PRO A 554 44.86 -17.00 -13.74
N PRO A 555 44.90 -17.12 -12.39
CA PRO A 555 44.00 -16.37 -11.52
C PRO A 555 44.04 -14.87 -11.85
N ARG A 556 42.87 -14.30 -12.19
CA ARG A 556 42.76 -12.85 -12.41
C ARG A 556 43.21 -12.10 -11.15
N SER A 557 44.02 -11.05 -11.30
CA SER A 557 44.30 -10.11 -10.21
C SER A 557 43.01 -9.42 -9.73
N PRO A 558 42.89 -9.04 -8.44
CA PRO A 558 41.79 -8.21 -7.94
C PRO A 558 41.52 -6.98 -8.82
N LEU A 559 42.56 -6.23 -9.20
CA LEU A 559 42.45 -4.98 -9.95
C LEU A 559 42.16 -5.15 -11.45
N SER A 560 42.32 -6.35 -12.03
CA SER A 560 42.09 -6.60 -13.46
C SER A 560 40.73 -6.08 -13.97
N MET A 561 40.72 -5.27 -15.03
CA MET A 561 39.47 -4.75 -15.64
C MET A 561 38.54 -5.86 -16.18
N LYS A 562 39.04 -7.08 -16.37
CA LYS A 562 38.24 -8.27 -16.71
C LYS A 562 37.57 -8.92 -15.50
N ARG A 563 37.76 -8.40 -14.27
CA ARG A 563 37.10 -8.85 -13.04
C ARG A 563 36.16 -7.76 -12.53
N SER A 564 34.87 -8.07 -12.41
CA SER A 564 33.90 -7.12 -11.85
C SER A 564 34.09 -6.91 -10.34
N LEU A 565 33.59 -5.78 -9.84
CA LEU A 565 33.55 -5.48 -8.41
C LEU A 565 32.81 -6.58 -7.61
N GLY A 566 31.63 -7.00 -8.05
CA GLY A 566 30.88 -8.08 -7.40
C GLY A 566 31.64 -9.42 -7.35
N SER A 567 32.48 -9.71 -8.35
CA SER A 567 33.36 -10.89 -8.29
C SER A 567 34.47 -10.76 -7.25
N MET A 568 34.98 -9.55 -7.02
CA MET A 568 35.97 -9.29 -5.97
C MET A 568 35.32 -9.36 -4.59
N ILE A 569 34.10 -8.81 -4.43
CA ILE A 569 33.32 -8.95 -3.19
C ILE A 569 33.12 -10.44 -2.87
N LYS A 570 32.66 -11.23 -3.84
CA LYS A 570 32.51 -12.69 -3.67
C LYS A 570 33.82 -13.40 -3.30
N MET A 571 34.95 -12.93 -3.83
CA MET A 571 36.26 -13.51 -3.53
C MET A 571 36.71 -13.19 -2.09
N LEU A 572 36.36 -12.01 -1.57
CA LEU A 572 36.65 -11.57 -0.20
C LEU A 572 35.44 -11.77 0.75
N THR A 573 34.54 -12.69 0.42
CA THR A 573 33.45 -13.13 1.30
C THR A 573 33.66 -14.62 1.57
N PRO A 574 33.76 -15.07 2.83
CA PRO A 574 33.96 -16.48 3.15
C PRO A 574 32.92 -17.40 2.49
N SER A 575 33.35 -18.59 2.07
CA SER A 575 32.47 -19.59 1.47
C SER A 575 32.94 -21.00 1.85
N GLU A 576 32.23 -21.61 2.79
CA GLU A 576 32.48 -23.01 3.18
C GLU A 576 32.27 -23.99 2.02
N GLU A 577 31.39 -23.66 1.08
CA GLU A 577 31.11 -24.50 -0.09
C GLU A 577 32.31 -24.52 -1.04
N LYS A 578 32.90 -23.35 -1.36
CA LYS A 578 33.83 -23.20 -2.49
C LYS A 578 35.27 -23.05 -2.08
N PHE A 579 35.53 -22.43 -0.92
CA PHE A 579 36.86 -22.03 -0.52
C PHE A 579 37.47 -22.97 0.52
N THR A 580 38.80 -23.04 0.54
CA THR A 580 39.53 -23.82 1.54
C THR A 580 39.36 -23.20 2.94
N PRO A 581 39.43 -24.00 4.03
CA PRO A 581 39.37 -23.49 5.39
C PRO A 581 40.43 -22.40 5.65
N GLU A 582 41.65 -22.60 5.18
CA GLU A 582 42.77 -21.66 5.36
C GLU A 582 42.51 -20.33 4.66
N TYR A 583 41.88 -20.35 3.48
CA TYR A 583 41.51 -19.14 2.77
C TYR A 583 40.36 -18.40 3.46
N ASN A 584 39.36 -19.13 3.98
CA ASN A 584 38.26 -18.51 4.73
C ASN A 584 38.78 -17.83 6.00
N GLU A 585 39.65 -18.49 6.76
CA GLU A 585 40.29 -17.90 7.96
C GLU A 585 41.09 -16.64 7.61
N TRP A 586 41.85 -16.66 6.51
CA TRP A 586 42.55 -15.47 6.02
C TRP A 586 41.57 -14.32 5.67
N VAL A 587 40.50 -14.62 4.93
CA VAL A 587 39.48 -13.60 4.56
C VAL A 587 38.78 -13.03 5.80
N GLU A 588 38.50 -13.85 6.80
CA GLU A 588 37.91 -13.43 8.08
C GLU A 588 38.86 -12.54 8.90
N GLY A 589 40.17 -12.77 8.80
CA GLY A 589 41.20 -11.94 9.43
C GLY A 589 41.34 -10.53 8.82
N ILE A 590 40.84 -10.29 7.60
CA ILE A 590 40.90 -8.97 6.96
C ILE A 590 39.84 -8.04 7.61
N PRO A 591 40.21 -6.87 8.15
CA PRO A 591 39.23 -5.94 8.72
C PRO A 591 38.22 -5.45 7.67
N GLU A 592 36.95 -5.29 8.08
CA GLU A 592 35.88 -4.84 7.17
C GLU A 592 36.14 -3.44 6.57
N SER A 593 36.83 -2.55 7.30
CA SER A 593 37.28 -1.26 6.79
C SER A 593 38.26 -1.41 5.63
N ILE A 594 39.15 -2.40 5.69
CA ILE A 594 40.14 -2.70 4.64
C ILE A 594 39.47 -3.34 3.42
N LYS A 595 38.54 -4.29 3.63
CA LYS A 595 37.71 -4.82 2.53
C LYS A 595 36.94 -3.69 1.84
N ALA A 596 36.30 -2.81 2.62
CA ALA A 596 35.58 -1.64 2.12
C ALA A 596 36.48 -0.73 1.28
N LEU A 597 37.70 -0.45 1.72
CA LEU A 597 38.68 0.36 1.00
C LEU A 597 39.14 -0.33 -0.29
N ALA A 598 39.47 -1.63 -0.23
CA ALA A 598 39.87 -2.42 -1.39
C ALA A 598 38.79 -2.44 -2.49
N PHE A 599 37.52 -2.60 -2.11
CA PHE A 599 36.39 -2.51 -3.04
C PHE A 599 36.24 -1.12 -3.67
N MET A 600 36.54 -0.06 -2.91
CA MET A 600 36.52 1.30 -3.45
C MET A 600 37.65 1.55 -4.44
N ILE A 601 38.86 1.10 -4.13
CA ILE A 601 39.99 1.21 -5.06
C ILE A 601 39.69 0.44 -6.33
N LYS A 602 39.18 -0.80 -6.22
CA LYS A 602 38.77 -1.59 -7.38
C LYS A 602 37.77 -0.87 -8.28
N ARG A 603 36.82 -0.14 -7.69
CA ARG A 603 35.78 0.56 -8.44
C ARG A 603 36.34 1.67 -9.33
N PHE A 604 37.34 2.41 -8.85
CA PHE A 604 37.91 3.54 -9.59
C PHE A 604 39.13 3.17 -10.42
N TYR A 605 39.77 2.03 -10.13
CA TYR A 605 40.98 1.58 -10.80
C TYR A 605 40.90 1.67 -12.33
N ARG A 606 42.00 2.14 -12.93
CA ARG A 606 42.24 2.14 -14.37
C ARG A 606 43.53 1.39 -14.67
N ASP A 607 43.55 0.65 -15.77
CA ASP A 607 44.74 -0.09 -16.22
C ASP A 607 45.96 0.84 -16.40
N GLU A 608 45.73 2.10 -16.78
CA GLU A 608 46.76 3.14 -16.94
C GLU A 608 47.52 3.45 -15.65
N TRP A 609 46.94 3.19 -14.48
CA TRP A 609 47.57 3.48 -13.19
C TRP A 609 48.61 2.43 -12.80
N ALA A 610 48.56 1.23 -13.40
CA ALA A 610 49.41 0.09 -13.05
C ALA A 610 49.49 -0.10 -11.51
N ASN A 611 50.67 0.09 -10.91
CA ASN A 611 50.91 -0.06 -9.47
C ASN A 611 50.85 1.27 -8.69
N ASP A 612 50.68 2.41 -9.37
CA ASP A 612 50.69 3.75 -8.77
C ASP A 612 49.32 4.19 -8.21
N TRP A 613 48.38 3.27 -8.04
CA TRP A 613 46.98 3.60 -7.68
C TRP A 613 46.85 4.35 -6.34
N LYS A 614 47.81 4.20 -5.41
CA LYS A 614 47.78 4.85 -4.08
C LYS A 614 47.70 6.38 -4.16
N LYS A 615 48.37 7.02 -5.14
CA LYS A 615 48.45 8.49 -5.26
C LYS A 615 47.11 9.17 -5.56
N TYR A 616 46.11 8.40 -6.01
CA TYR A 616 44.79 8.92 -6.35
C TYR A 616 43.83 8.94 -5.16
N PHE A 617 44.22 8.35 -4.02
CA PHE A 617 43.42 8.31 -2.81
C PHE A 617 44.10 9.13 -1.72
N THR A 618 43.38 10.12 -1.20
CA THR A 618 43.90 11.09 -0.23
C THR A 618 42.90 11.32 0.90
N VAL A 619 43.34 12.03 1.93
CA VAL A 619 42.51 12.59 3.00
C VAL A 619 42.98 14.03 3.25
N ASP A 620 42.10 14.88 3.79
CA ASP A 620 42.50 16.25 4.12
C ASP A 620 43.45 16.30 5.33
N MET A 621 44.26 17.34 5.40
CA MET A 621 44.93 17.74 6.64
C MET A 621 44.06 18.78 7.34
N VAL A 622 43.41 18.39 8.44
CA VAL A 622 42.52 19.26 9.23
C VAL A 622 43.27 19.68 10.50
N ASP A 623 43.50 20.97 10.66
CA ASP A 623 44.27 21.55 11.78
C ASP A 623 45.65 20.90 12.02
N GLY A 624 46.30 20.45 10.94
CA GLY A 624 47.61 19.80 10.98
C GLY A 624 47.56 18.29 11.33
N VAL A 625 46.37 17.71 11.46
CA VAL A 625 46.16 16.28 11.69
C VAL A 625 45.54 15.65 10.44
N GLN A 626 45.93 14.41 10.15
CA GLN A 626 45.33 13.66 9.05
C GLN A 626 43.83 13.43 9.33
N GLY A 627 42.98 13.86 8.40
CA GLY A 627 41.55 13.62 8.44
C GLY A 627 41.21 12.17 8.10
N HIS A 628 39.96 11.79 8.33
CA HIS A 628 39.50 10.41 8.16
C HIS A 628 38.62 10.20 6.94
N GLU A 629 38.28 11.24 6.20
CA GLU A 629 37.35 11.16 5.08
C GLU A 629 38.09 10.89 3.75
N LEU A 630 37.91 9.69 3.21
CA LEU A 630 38.61 9.28 1.99
C LEU A 630 38.15 10.08 0.77
N LYS A 631 39.14 10.57 0.02
CA LYS A 631 38.98 11.28 -1.25
C LYS A 631 39.54 10.46 -2.40
N PHE A 632 38.99 10.71 -3.58
CA PHE A 632 39.53 10.25 -4.86
C PHE A 632 39.69 11.48 -5.76
N GLU A 633 40.92 11.76 -6.21
CA GLU A 633 41.26 12.98 -6.98
C GLU A 633 40.69 14.25 -6.33
N ASP A 634 40.98 14.43 -5.04
CA ASP A 634 40.51 15.54 -4.17
C ASP A 634 38.98 15.66 -3.99
N ARG A 635 38.21 14.75 -4.58
CA ARG A 635 36.76 14.66 -4.40
C ARG A 635 36.41 13.69 -3.28
N LEU A 636 35.59 14.16 -2.35
CA LEU A 636 35.04 13.32 -1.29
C LEU A 636 34.25 12.12 -1.84
N LEU A 637 34.55 10.93 -1.33
CA LEU A 637 33.85 9.72 -1.70
C LEU A 637 32.61 9.51 -0.84
N VAL A 638 31.43 9.54 -1.49
CA VAL A 638 30.13 9.38 -0.83
C VAL A 638 29.65 7.93 -0.92
N MET A 639 29.39 7.33 0.24
CA MET A 639 28.90 5.97 0.43
C MET A 639 27.45 5.97 0.93
N SER A 640 26.79 4.82 0.77
CA SER A 640 25.44 4.58 1.26
C SER A 640 25.48 3.78 2.57
N TYR A 641 24.66 4.20 3.52
CA TYR A 641 24.50 3.58 4.82
C TYR A 641 23.02 3.43 5.18
N LEU A 642 22.70 2.51 6.07
CA LEU A 642 21.40 2.41 6.71
C LEU A 642 21.54 2.46 8.22
N ARG A 643 20.58 3.10 8.88
CA ARG A 643 20.37 2.93 10.31
C ARG A 643 19.72 1.56 10.55
N MET A 644 20.25 0.80 11.50
CA MET A 644 19.65 -0.43 12.01
C MET A 644 19.48 -0.34 13.52
N GLY A 645 18.45 0.40 13.94
CA GLY A 645 18.11 0.66 15.32
C GLY A 645 19.07 1.59 16.04
N PHE A 646 18.94 1.58 17.37
CA PHE A 646 19.61 2.50 18.28
C PHE A 646 20.44 1.74 19.32
N ASP A 647 21.51 2.35 19.82
CA ASP A 647 22.23 1.84 20.99
C ASP A 647 21.50 2.17 22.31
N ALA A 648 22.08 1.74 23.43
CA ALA A 648 21.49 1.95 24.76
C ALA A 648 21.38 3.44 25.17
N LYS A 649 22.13 4.35 24.52
CA LYS A 649 22.10 5.80 24.75
C LYS A 649 21.19 6.52 23.75
N GLY A 650 20.59 5.80 22.80
CA GLY A 650 19.76 6.37 21.74
C GLY A 650 20.55 6.88 20.53
N ALA A 651 21.86 6.58 20.43
CA ALA A 651 22.64 6.90 19.23
C ALA A 651 22.29 5.93 18.09
N TRP A 652 22.40 6.40 16.85
CA TRP A 652 22.10 5.60 15.67
C TRP A 652 23.16 4.52 15.45
N ARG A 653 22.73 3.29 15.16
CA ARG A 653 23.61 2.22 14.71
C ARG A 653 23.63 2.23 13.18
N ILE A 654 24.73 2.70 12.59
CA ILE A 654 24.85 2.94 11.16
C ILE A 654 25.69 1.83 10.52
N TYR A 655 25.16 1.21 9.47
CA TYR A 655 25.81 0.13 8.74
C TYR A 655 26.01 0.52 7.28
N LYS A 656 27.21 0.26 6.77
CA LYS A 656 27.57 0.53 5.39
C LYS A 656 26.90 -0.48 4.46
N LEU A 657 26.25 0.02 3.41
CA LEU A 657 25.73 -0.83 2.33
C LEU A 657 26.84 -1.25 1.38
N ARG A 658 26.65 -2.40 0.72
CA ARG A 658 27.56 -2.87 -0.32
C ARG A 658 27.63 -1.89 -1.48
N GLN A 659 28.80 -1.74 -2.08
CA GLN A 659 29.04 -0.84 -3.21
C GLN A 659 28.25 -1.22 -4.47
N ASP A 660 27.95 -2.50 -4.64
CA ASP A 660 27.19 -3.04 -5.77
C ASP A 660 25.69 -3.17 -5.47
N TYR A 661 25.24 -2.82 -4.26
CA TYR A 661 23.84 -2.80 -3.88
C TYR A 661 23.19 -1.49 -4.31
N VAL A 662 21.97 -1.61 -4.83
CA VAL A 662 21.02 -0.53 -5.01
C VAL A 662 19.69 -1.02 -4.46
N VAL A 663 18.95 -0.14 -3.82
CA VAL A 663 17.61 -0.41 -3.31
C VAL A 663 16.74 -1.02 -4.41
N ALA A 664 16.03 -2.09 -4.07
CA ALA A 664 15.13 -2.79 -4.99
C ALA A 664 14.06 -1.84 -5.55
N GLU A 665 13.71 -2.06 -6.82
CA GLU A 665 12.50 -1.45 -7.36
C GLU A 665 11.31 -2.21 -6.78
N LYS A 666 10.34 -1.49 -6.21
CA LYS A 666 9.13 -2.10 -5.66
C LYS A 666 7.90 -1.63 -6.42
N VAL A 667 7.05 -2.60 -6.77
CA VAL A 667 5.68 -2.36 -7.22
C VAL A 667 4.75 -2.78 -6.08
N GLN A 668 3.94 -1.84 -5.59
CA GLN A 668 2.98 -2.13 -4.53
C GLN A 668 1.87 -3.02 -5.10
N MET A 669 1.65 -4.17 -4.46
CA MET A 669 0.63 -5.13 -4.87
C MET A 669 -0.59 -5.09 -3.94
N GLU A 670 -0.37 -4.70 -2.68
CA GLU A 670 -1.38 -4.68 -1.61
C GLU A 670 -1.05 -3.55 -0.63
N ASP A 671 -2.03 -3.09 0.13
CA ASP A 671 -1.80 -2.17 1.24
C ASP A 671 -2.66 -2.51 2.45
N ASP A 672 -4.00 -2.49 2.36
CA ASP A 672 -4.88 -2.62 3.52
C ASP A 672 -6.13 -3.49 3.29
N ILE A 673 -6.74 -3.48 2.11
CA ILE A 673 -7.85 -4.37 1.73
C ILE A 673 -7.44 -5.19 0.51
N SER A 674 -7.23 -6.49 0.73
CA SER A 674 -6.80 -7.43 -0.31
C SER A 674 -7.82 -8.54 -0.49
N ALA A 675 -8.12 -8.88 -1.74
CA ALA A 675 -8.80 -10.10 -2.12
C ALA A 675 -7.77 -11.12 -2.61
N SER A 676 -7.87 -12.36 -2.19
CA SER A 676 -6.94 -13.41 -2.59
C SER A 676 -7.61 -14.76 -2.83
N VAL A 677 -6.92 -15.63 -3.55
CA VAL A 677 -7.38 -16.98 -3.88
C VAL A 677 -6.19 -17.94 -3.96
N VAL A 678 -6.38 -19.17 -3.49
CA VAL A 678 -5.39 -20.25 -3.62
C VAL A 678 -5.79 -21.19 -4.74
N VAL A 679 -4.86 -21.40 -5.67
CA VAL A 679 -5.10 -22.17 -6.88
C VAL A 679 -3.96 -23.15 -7.15
N PRO A 680 -4.24 -24.33 -7.74
CA PRO A 680 -3.18 -25.22 -8.19
C PRO A 680 -2.29 -24.53 -9.22
N ALA A 681 -0.98 -24.48 -8.98
CA ALA A 681 -0.02 -23.78 -9.83
C ALA A 681 -0.06 -24.28 -11.28
N LYS A 682 -0.30 -25.59 -11.45
CA LYS A 682 -0.47 -26.23 -12.76
C LYS A 682 -1.62 -25.67 -13.59
N ARG A 683 -2.60 -24.96 -12.99
CA ARG A 683 -3.75 -24.34 -13.70
C ARG A 683 -3.37 -23.03 -14.39
N LEU A 684 -2.31 -22.39 -13.90
CA LEU A 684 -1.96 -21.02 -14.25
C LEU A 684 -1.06 -20.94 -15.48
N ILE A 685 -1.25 -19.88 -16.27
CA ILE A 685 -0.39 -19.55 -17.40
C ILE A 685 0.78 -18.67 -16.96
N ASN A 686 1.92 -18.77 -17.64
CA ASN A 686 3.07 -17.87 -17.48
C ASN A 686 3.52 -17.66 -16.02
N MET A 687 3.57 -18.75 -15.25
CA MET A 687 4.12 -18.74 -13.90
C MET A 687 5.65 -18.56 -13.91
N PRO A 688 6.24 -17.87 -12.91
CA PRO A 688 7.69 -17.80 -12.76
C PRO A 688 8.30 -19.19 -12.52
N GLU A 689 9.33 -19.58 -13.29
CA GLU A 689 9.99 -20.90 -13.16
C GLU A 689 10.58 -21.14 -11.77
N LYS A 690 10.99 -20.06 -11.09
CA LYS A 690 11.51 -20.10 -9.72
C LYS A 690 10.48 -20.56 -8.68
N ASN A 691 9.19 -20.55 -9.00
CA ASN A 691 8.13 -20.99 -8.10
C ASN A 691 7.86 -22.49 -8.31
N THR A 692 8.06 -23.27 -7.25
CA THR A 692 7.94 -24.74 -7.27
C THR A 692 6.78 -25.25 -6.41
N HIS A 693 5.94 -24.35 -5.88
CA HIS A 693 4.81 -24.71 -5.04
C HIS A 693 3.69 -25.40 -5.83
N LYS A 694 3.02 -26.38 -5.23
CA LYS A 694 1.92 -27.12 -5.88
C LYS A 694 0.66 -26.27 -6.02
N CYS A 695 0.38 -25.47 -5.00
CA CYS A 695 -0.65 -24.44 -5.01
C CYS A 695 0.01 -23.10 -4.71
N ILE A 696 -0.54 -22.02 -5.24
CA ILE A 696 -0.03 -20.66 -5.04
C ILE A 696 -1.19 -19.73 -4.73
N LYS A 697 -0.87 -18.62 -4.05
CA LYS A 697 -1.82 -17.56 -3.74
C LYS A 697 -1.69 -16.43 -4.75
N LEU A 698 -2.83 -16.03 -5.34
CA LEU A 698 -2.97 -14.82 -6.13
C LEU A 698 -3.65 -13.76 -5.27
N VAL A 699 -3.25 -12.49 -5.43
CA VAL A 699 -3.77 -11.39 -4.64
C VAL A 699 -4.04 -10.16 -5.51
N LYS A 700 -5.09 -9.42 -5.15
CA LYS A 700 -5.46 -8.15 -5.76
C LYS A 700 -5.83 -7.14 -4.68
N ASN A 701 -5.29 -5.92 -4.77
CA ASN A 701 -5.72 -4.80 -3.95
C ASN A 701 -7.12 -4.33 -4.39
N CYS A 702 -8.07 -4.27 -3.46
CA CYS A 702 -9.44 -3.83 -3.71
C CYS A 702 -9.58 -2.30 -3.82
N GLU A 703 -8.51 -1.55 -3.55
CA GLU A 703 -8.52 -0.08 -3.43
C GLU A 703 -7.76 0.58 -4.59
N TYR A 704 -8.32 1.65 -5.16
CA TYR A 704 -7.66 2.54 -6.12
C TYR A 704 -6.93 3.71 -5.45
N ARG A 705 -7.38 4.11 -4.26
CA ARG A 705 -6.73 5.12 -3.41
C ARG A 705 -6.60 4.63 -1.98
N LEU A 706 -5.49 4.96 -1.33
CA LEU A 706 -5.09 4.47 -0.03
C LEU A 706 -5.26 5.56 1.02
N PHE A 707 -6.02 5.28 2.09
CA PHE A 707 -6.29 6.25 3.16
C PHE A 707 -5.12 6.34 4.14
N GLN A 708 -4.04 7.00 3.72
CA GLN A 708 -2.77 7.08 4.44
C GLN A 708 -2.87 7.93 5.70
N ARG A 709 -2.06 7.56 6.71
CA ARG A 709 -1.82 8.35 7.92
C ARG A 709 -0.32 8.70 7.98
N PRO A 710 0.08 9.88 7.48
CA PRO A 710 1.49 10.21 7.37
C PRO A 710 2.04 10.77 8.69
N ASP A 711 2.32 9.87 9.64
CA ASP A 711 2.77 10.23 10.99
C ASP A 711 4.07 11.07 10.98
N ASP A 712 4.98 10.83 10.03
CA ASP A 712 6.27 11.51 9.93
C ASP A 712 6.22 12.84 9.16
N ALA A 713 5.14 13.11 8.40
CA ALA A 713 5.03 14.30 7.56
C ALA A 713 4.80 15.60 8.34
N ILE A 714 4.56 15.49 9.66
CA ILE A 714 4.58 16.63 10.57
C ILE A 714 5.97 17.29 10.64
N ILE A 715 7.03 16.51 10.35
CA ILE A 715 8.41 16.99 10.25
C ILE A 715 8.65 17.44 8.82
N LYS A 716 8.75 18.76 8.63
CA LYS A 716 8.95 19.43 7.32
C LYS A 716 10.11 18.79 6.56
N GLY A 717 9.86 18.40 5.31
CA GLY A 717 10.88 17.85 4.40
C GLY A 717 11.29 16.39 4.66
N PHE A 718 10.79 15.76 5.73
CA PHE A 718 11.15 14.39 6.07
C PHE A 718 10.43 13.39 5.17
N ASP A 719 9.08 13.42 5.14
CA ASP A 719 8.28 12.57 4.28
C ASP A 719 8.05 13.24 2.91
N LYS A 720 9.04 13.08 2.03
CA LYS A 720 9.03 13.68 0.69
C LYS A 720 7.91 13.14 -0.20
N GLN A 721 7.49 11.90 0.02
CA GLN A 721 6.42 11.30 -0.76
C GLN A 721 5.09 11.95 -0.39
N THR A 722 4.78 12.03 0.90
CA THR A 722 3.55 12.69 1.37
C THR A 722 3.51 14.15 0.94
N GLU A 723 4.61 14.90 1.08
CA GLU A 723 4.62 16.31 0.67
C GLU A 723 4.46 16.51 -0.83
N LEU A 724 5.04 15.63 -1.65
CA LEU A 724 4.82 15.63 -3.10
C LEU A 724 3.34 15.36 -3.43
N GLU A 725 2.78 14.31 -2.85
CA GLU A 725 1.42 13.86 -3.18
C GLU A 725 0.34 14.83 -2.66
N MET A 726 0.50 15.39 -1.46
CA MET A 726 -0.39 16.42 -0.91
C MET A 726 -0.31 17.76 -1.66
N ALA A 727 0.75 18.00 -2.42
CA ALA A 727 0.90 19.18 -3.27
C ALA A 727 0.24 19.03 -4.64
N LEU A 728 -0.12 17.80 -5.05
CA LEU A 728 -0.84 17.56 -6.29
C LEU A 728 -2.32 18.03 -6.19
N PRO A 729 -2.98 18.35 -7.31
CA PRO A 729 -4.40 18.67 -7.31
C PRO A 729 -5.28 17.43 -7.06
N ASP A 730 -6.58 17.66 -6.87
CA ASP A 730 -7.63 16.65 -6.70
C ASP A 730 -7.50 15.74 -5.46
N ASN A 731 -6.80 16.21 -4.43
CA ASN A 731 -6.66 15.53 -3.15
C ASN A 731 -7.97 15.51 -2.35
N PHE A 732 -8.21 14.37 -1.69
CA PHE A 732 -9.16 14.28 -0.58
C PHE A 732 -8.35 14.24 0.72
N VAL A 733 -8.56 15.22 1.60
CA VAL A 733 -7.82 15.39 2.84
C VAL A 733 -8.78 15.42 4.04
N ALA A 734 -8.35 14.88 5.18
CA ALA A 734 -9.08 14.96 6.44
C ALA A 734 -8.14 15.18 7.63
N ASN A 735 -8.63 15.87 8.66
CA ASN A 735 -7.91 16.18 9.90
C ASN A 735 -6.65 17.05 9.70
N TYR A 736 -6.77 18.08 8.87
CA TYR A 736 -5.75 19.13 8.70
C TYR A 736 -6.33 20.51 8.99
N GLN A 737 -5.46 21.46 9.30
CA GLN A 737 -5.85 22.86 9.43
C GLN A 737 -6.15 23.49 8.06
N PRO A 738 -7.28 24.20 7.89
CA PRO A 738 -7.53 25.04 6.72
C PRO A 738 -6.72 26.33 6.86
N LEU A 739 -5.55 26.41 6.21
CA LEU A 739 -4.66 27.58 6.31
C LEU A 739 -5.21 28.72 5.46
N THR A 740 -5.53 29.85 6.09
CA THR A 740 -6.00 31.06 5.40
C THR A 740 -4.84 31.80 4.72
N THR A 741 -5.15 32.86 3.98
CA THR A 741 -4.13 33.72 3.38
C THR A 741 -3.19 34.32 4.43
N GLU A 742 -3.71 34.66 5.62
CA GLU A 742 -2.92 35.16 6.75
C GLU A 742 -1.99 34.07 7.31
N ASP A 743 -2.50 32.86 7.53
CA ASP A 743 -1.68 31.73 8.01
C ASP A 743 -0.56 31.41 7.02
N LEU A 744 -0.88 31.37 5.71
CA LEU A 744 0.09 31.13 4.65
C LEU A 744 1.14 32.23 4.59
N LYS A 745 0.76 33.49 4.83
CA LYS A 745 1.70 34.60 4.91
C LYS A 745 2.67 34.41 6.07
N GLU A 746 2.17 34.09 7.27
CA GLU A 746 3.02 33.85 8.44
C GLU A 746 4.00 32.68 8.19
N ILE A 747 3.51 31.57 7.64
CA ILE A 747 4.33 30.39 7.33
C ILE A 747 5.41 30.71 6.28
N THR A 748 5.09 31.52 5.27
CA THR A 748 6.03 31.84 4.17
C THR A 748 7.00 32.97 4.52
N GLU A 749 6.70 33.81 5.50
CA GLU A 749 7.61 34.86 6.00
C GLU A 749 8.74 34.29 6.88
N ASP A 750 8.51 33.18 7.59
CA ASP A 750 9.57 32.43 8.29
C ASP A 750 10.40 31.61 7.30
N GLN A 751 11.31 32.27 6.59
CA GLN A 751 12.12 31.68 5.53
C GLN A 751 12.97 30.48 6.00
N VAL A 752 13.43 30.49 7.26
CA VAL A 752 14.27 29.42 7.81
C VAL A 752 13.47 28.13 7.95
N GLU A 753 12.29 28.22 8.56
CA GLU A 753 11.39 27.08 8.71
C GLU A 753 10.72 26.67 7.40
N PHE A 754 10.44 27.63 6.52
CA PHE A 754 9.83 27.37 5.23
C PHE A 754 10.77 26.59 4.30
N ASP A 755 12.07 26.87 4.34
CA ASP A 755 13.09 26.16 3.54
C ASP A 755 13.23 24.67 3.91
N LEU A 756 12.71 24.25 5.07
CA LEU A 756 12.68 22.84 5.48
C LEU A 756 11.66 22.01 4.69
N TYR A 757 10.58 22.60 4.19
CA TYR A 757 9.64 21.87 3.32
C TYR A 757 10.32 21.38 2.04
N THR A 758 9.78 20.35 1.42
CA THR A 758 10.16 20.02 0.04
C THR A 758 9.68 21.11 -0.93
N LYS A 759 10.36 21.18 -2.08
CA LYS A 759 10.02 22.11 -3.15
C LYS A 759 8.54 22.06 -3.57
N PRO A 760 7.90 20.89 -3.80
CA PRO A 760 6.49 20.82 -4.18
C PRO A 760 5.55 21.48 -3.16
N MET A 761 5.75 21.21 -1.86
CA MET A 761 4.93 21.81 -0.81
C MET A 761 5.13 23.32 -0.74
N ARG A 762 6.37 23.82 -0.86
CA ARG A 762 6.63 25.27 -0.91
C ARG A 762 5.93 25.94 -2.09
N GLU A 763 6.02 25.37 -3.28
CA GLU A 763 5.38 25.92 -4.48
C GLU A 763 3.87 26.00 -4.30
N LEU A 764 3.23 24.93 -3.79
CA LEU A 764 1.80 24.93 -3.47
C LEU A 764 1.40 26.05 -2.50
N LEU A 765 2.13 26.21 -1.38
CA LEU A 765 1.77 27.19 -0.35
C LEU A 765 1.97 28.63 -0.86
N LEU A 766 3.04 28.89 -1.62
CA LEU A 766 3.29 30.20 -2.26
C LEU A 766 2.23 30.53 -3.32
N ASP A 767 1.88 29.57 -4.18
CA ASP A 767 0.85 29.75 -5.19
C ASP A 767 -0.52 30.00 -4.55
N SER A 768 -0.83 29.28 -3.47
CA SER A 768 -2.08 29.46 -2.71
C SER A 768 -2.16 30.85 -2.08
N LEU A 769 -1.05 31.33 -1.50
CA LEU A 769 -0.96 32.69 -0.95
C LEU A 769 -1.18 33.75 -2.04
N LYS A 770 -0.53 33.57 -3.20
CA LYS A 770 -0.64 34.47 -4.34
C LYS A 770 -2.06 34.50 -4.94
N GLU A 771 -2.72 33.36 -4.99
CA GLU A 771 -4.10 33.23 -5.50
C GLU A 771 -5.16 33.61 -4.45
N GLY A 772 -4.77 33.85 -3.19
CA GLY A 772 -5.70 34.17 -2.10
C GLY A 772 -6.61 33.00 -1.71
N LYS A 773 -6.10 31.76 -1.83
CA LYS A 773 -6.85 30.52 -1.59
C LYS A 773 -6.43 29.84 -0.29
N THR A 774 -7.35 29.11 0.33
CA THR A 774 -7.07 28.21 1.45
C THR A 774 -6.27 27.00 0.98
N ALA A 775 -5.29 26.57 1.76
CA ALA A 775 -4.52 25.35 1.51
C ALA A 775 -4.37 24.52 2.78
N VAL A 776 -3.84 23.30 2.62
CA VAL A 776 -3.35 22.50 3.74
C VAL A 776 -1.84 22.28 3.63
N SER A 777 -1.19 22.04 4.77
CA SER A 777 0.23 21.71 4.85
C SER A 777 0.42 20.38 5.57
N SER A 778 1.41 19.58 5.14
CA SER A 778 1.84 18.35 5.79
C SER A 778 2.15 18.53 7.28
N ALA A 779 2.67 19.71 7.66
CA ALA A 779 3.11 20.01 9.02
C ALA A 779 2.01 20.52 9.96
N HIS A 780 0.79 20.72 9.46
CA HIS A 780 -0.30 21.34 10.24
C HIS A 780 -1.55 20.44 10.35
N PRO A 781 -1.48 19.31 11.09
CA PRO A 781 -2.66 18.53 11.43
C PRO A 781 -3.70 19.36 12.19
N LEU A 782 -4.97 18.96 12.10
CA LEU A 782 -6.07 19.58 12.84
C LEU A 782 -5.77 19.60 14.35
N ILE A 783 -6.02 20.72 15.02
CA ILE A 783 -5.88 20.83 16.47
C ILE A 783 -7.15 20.27 17.11
N VAL A 784 -6.98 19.27 17.98
CA VAL A 784 -8.03 18.61 18.77
C VAL A 784 -7.60 18.66 20.23
N ASP A 785 -8.44 19.20 21.10
CA ASP A 785 -8.16 19.37 22.53
C ASP A 785 -6.82 20.09 22.83
N GLY A 786 -6.50 21.10 22.02
CA GLY A 786 -5.28 21.92 22.17
C GLY A 786 -3.99 21.29 21.65
N ALA A 787 -4.03 20.12 21.01
CA ALA A 787 -2.88 19.46 20.41
C ALA A 787 -3.13 19.01 18.96
N PRO A 788 -2.09 18.88 18.11
CA PRO A 788 -2.24 18.31 16.78
C PRO A 788 -2.82 16.89 16.83
N SER A 789 -3.79 16.61 15.96
CA SER A 789 -4.38 15.29 15.81
C SER A 789 -3.29 14.27 15.47
N LYS A 790 -3.36 13.11 16.11
CA LYS A 790 -2.52 11.94 15.80
C LYS A 790 -3.09 11.09 14.66
N ASN A 791 -4.05 11.63 13.91
CA ASN A 791 -4.71 10.95 12.81
C ASN A 791 -4.90 11.85 11.58
N PRO A 792 -3.88 12.58 11.10
CA PRO A 792 -3.96 13.28 9.83
C PRO A 792 -4.16 12.27 8.69
N ARG A 793 -4.97 12.60 7.68
CA ARG A 793 -5.31 11.67 6.60
C ARG A 793 -5.39 12.32 5.23
N TYR A 794 -5.03 11.56 4.21
CA TYR A 794 -5.32 11.86 2.82
C TYR A 794 -5.52 10.58 2.00
N LEU A 795 -6.16 10.69 0.84
CA LEU A 795 -6.28 9.58 -0.13
C LEU A 795 -5.13 9.63 -1.14
N GLN A 796 -4.10 8.81 -0.89
CA GLN A 796 -3.00 8.59 -1.82
C GLN A 796 -3.47 7.80 -3.04
N LEU A 797 -3.14 8.23 -4.25
CA LEU A 797 -3.35 7.42 -5.45
C LEU A 797 -2.44 6.18 -5.43
N ARG A 798 -2.99 4.99 -5.67
CA ARG A 798 -2.20 3.75 -5.68
C ARG A 798 -1.03 3.85 -6.67
N SER A 799 0.15 3.39 -6.24
CA SER A 799 1.41 3.75 -6.90
C SER A 799 1.56 3.24 -8.34
N ASP A 800 0.93 2.11 -8.69
CA ASP A 800 0.84 1.58 -10.05
C ASP A 800 0.01 2.47 -10.97
N LEU A 801 -1.01 3.16 -10.45
CA LEU A 801 -1.82 4.12 -11.22
C LEU A 801 -1.11 5.48 -11.33
N ALA A 802 -0.43 5.91 -10.27
CA ALA A 802 0.34 7.14 -10.28
C ALA A 802 1.59 7.06 -11.16
N LYS A 803 2.21 5.87 -11.28
CA LYS A 803 3.42 5.60 -12.07
C LYS A 803 3.24 4.34 -12.94
N PRO A 804 2.38 4.38 -13.98
CA PRO A 804 1.99 3.20 -14.77
C PRO A 804 3.16 2.48 -15.44
N ILE A 805 4.22 3.22 -15.78
CA ILE A 805 5.44 2.63 -16.34
C ILE A 805 6.06 1.54 -15.43
N LYS A 806 5.91 1.63 -14.11
CA LYS A 806 6.50 0.64 -13.20
C LYS A 806 5.87 -0.74 -13.38
N MET A 807 4.54 -0.81 -13.40
CA MET A 807 3.83 -2.07 -13.62
C MET A 807 4.05 -2.56 -15.06
N TYR A 808 4.01 -1.66 -16.04
CA TYR A 808 4.31 -1.99 -17.43
C TYR A 808 5.69 -2.62 -17.62
N LEU A 809 6.72 -2.08 -16.96
CA LEU A 809 8.07 -2.64 -16.96
C LEU A 809 8.13 -3.99 -16.26
N ALA A 810 7.43 -4.16 -15.14
CA ALA A 810 7.33 -5.45 -14.44
C ALA A 810 6.76 -6.53 -15.36
N GLU A 811 5.62 -6.27 -16.00
CA GLU A 811 4.96 -7.19 -16.94
C GLU A 811 5.82 -7.46 -18.18
N THR A 812 6.32 -6.41 -18.84
CA THR A 812 7.11 -6.55 -20.06
C THR A 812 8.43 -7.30 -19.81
N SER A 813 9.11 -6.99 -18.70
CA SER A 813 10.35 -7.70 -18.35
C SER A 813 10.12 -9.18 -18.01
N ALA A 814 9.07 -9.50 -17.26
CA ALA A 814 8.68 -10.88 -17.00
C ALA A 814 8.25 -11.60 -18.29
N ARG A 815 7.52 -10.93 -19.19
CA ARG A 815 7.11 -11.47 -20.50
C ARG A 815 8.31 -11.83 -21.37
N PHE A 816 9.31 -10.96 -21.42
CA PHE A 816 10.56 -11.23 -22.14
C PHE A 816 11.32 -12.40 -21.52
N HIS A 817 11.44 -12.41 -20.20
CA HIS A 817 12.11 -13.47 -19.45
C HIS A 817 11.47 -14.85 -19.69
N ARG A 818 10.14 -14.91 -19.63
CA ARG A 818 9.33 -16.14 -19.79
C ARG A 818 9.01 -16.48 -21.25
N ARG A 819 9.34 -15.60 -22.19
CA ARG A 819 9.00 -15.70 -23.64
C ARG A 819 7.49 -15.87 -23.91
N ALA A 820 6.67 -15.26 -23.07
CA ALA A 820 5.21 -15.34 -23.11
C ALA A 820 4.59 -14.48 -24.23
N SER A 821 3.52 -14.93 -24.87
CA SER A 821 2.88 -14.23 -26.01
C SER A 821 2.22 -12.91 -25.58
N LEU A 822 2.02 -11.91 -26.44
CA LEU A 822 1.51 -10.58 -26.05
C LEU A 822 0.10 -10.60 -25.44
N ASP A 823 -0.73 -11.53 -25.92
CA ASP A 823 -2.13 -11.74 -25.54
C ASP A 823 -2.31 -12.52 -24.24
N GLU A 824 -1.26 -13.19 -23.75
CA GLU A 824 -1.33 -14.00 -22.54
C GLU A 824 -1.11 -13.16 -21.27
N ALA A 825 -1.85 -13.48 -20.21
CA ALA A 825 -1.62 -12.90 -18.89
C ALA A 825 -0.25 -13.28 -18.32
N ILE A 826 0.33 -12.42 -17.47
CA ILE A 826 1.55 -12.68 -16.71
C ILE A 826 1.19 -12.83 -15.24
N CYS A 827 1.44 -14.01 -14.67
CA CYS A 827 1.15 -14.26 -13.25
C CYS A 827 2.28 -13.75 -12.33
N PHE A 828 1.92 -12.97 -11.32
CA PHE A 828 2.78 -12.62 -10.19
C PHE A 828 2.22 -13.23 -8.90
N PRO A 829 2.49 -14.51 -8.62
CA PRO A 829 2.02 -15.18 -7.41
C PRO A 829 2.76 -14.66 -6.18
N VAL A 830 2.17 -14.86 -4.99
CA VAL A 830 2.91 -14.67 -3.73
C VAL A 830 4.10 -15.63 -3.69
N ASP A 831 5.29 -15.09 -3.43
CA ASP A 831 6.53 -15.87 -3.29
C ASP A 831 6.88 -16.13 -1.83
N SER A 832 6.56 -15.21 -0.92
CA SER A 832 6.95 -15.30 0.49
C SER A 832 6.00 -14.54 1.41
N VAL A 833 5.68 -15.15 2.55
CA VAL A 833 4.81 -14.55 3.57
C VAL A 833 5.64 -14.04 4.75
N LEU A 834 5.68 -12.71 4.90
CA LEU A 834 6.55 -11.97 5.80
C LEU A 834 5.71 -11.07 6.70
N THR A 835 5.13 -11.64 7.76
CA THR A 835 4.27 -10.95 8.72
C THR A 835 5.08 -9.95 9.55
N GLY A 836 4.39 -9.07 10.29
CA GLY A 836 5.01 -8.07 11.15
C GLY A 836 4.42 -8.06 12.53
N ARG A 837 5.27 -7.80 13.54
CA ARG A 837 4.87 -7.66 14.93
C ARG A 837 5.27 -6.32 15.50
N ARG A 838 4.35 -5.71 16.24
CA ARG A 838 4.67 -4.54 17.07
C ARG A 838 5.15 -5.01 18.43
N ASN A 839 6.45 -4.90 18.64
CA ASN A 839 7.08 -5.16 19.92
C ASN A 839 7.15 -3.89 20.75
N ASN A 840 7.02 -4.04 22.07
CA ASN A 840 7.17 -2.94 23.01
C ASN A 840 7.92 -3.39 24.27
N PRO A 841 8.70 -2.48 24.89
CA PRO A 841 9.23 -2.69 26.22
C PRO A 841 8.09 -2.71 27.27
N PRO A 842 8.35 -3.19 28.50
CA PRO A 842 7.38 -3.07 29.58
C PRO A 842 7.22 -1.60 30.00
N ASP A 843 5.99 -1.21 30.36
CA ASP A 843 5.65 0.08 30.99
C ASP A 843 4.69 -0.18 32.16
N ALA A 844 5.25 -0.21 33.37
CA ALA A 844 4.50 -0.53 34.57
C ALA A 844 3.45 0.54 34.92
N ALA A 845 3.73 1.82 34.62
CA ALA A 845 2.81 2.92 34.92
C ALA A 845 1.56 2.86 34.03
N ALA A 846 1.73 2.46 32.77
CA ALA A 846 0.63 2.25 31.83
C ALA A 846 0.00 0.84 31.91
N GLY A 847 0.48 -0.04 32.81
CA GLY A 847 0.02 -1.43 32.90
C GLY A 847 0.36 -2.30 31.68
N ILE A 848 1.36 -1.91 30.89
CA ILE A 848 1.76 -2.58 29.64
C ILE A 848 2.87 -3.58 29.93
N ARG A 849 2.64 -4.86 29.60
CA ARG A 849 3.65 -5.91 29.66
C ARG A 849 4.60 -5.86 28.46
N SER A 850 5.82 -6.38 28.63
CA SER A 850 6.76 -6.53 27.52
C SER A 850 6.20 -7.52 26.49
N LEU A 851 6.24 -7.14 25.22
CA LEU A 851 6.02 -8.04 24.08
C LEU A 851 7.27 -8.16 23.19
N ALA A 852 8.38 -7.58 23.60
CA ALA A 852 9.63 -7.59 22.84
C ALA A 852 10.46 -8.87 23.07
N VAL A 853 9.84 -10.03 22.86
CA VAL A 853 10.47 -11.36 22.97
C VAL A 853 11.02 -11.89 21.63
N TYR A 854 10.77 -11.18 20.54
CA TYR A 854 11.24 -11.53 19.20
C TYR A 854 12.58 -10.84 18.88
N ASN A 855 13.48 -11.58 18.22
CA ASN A 855 14.65 -11.07 17.49
C ASN A 855 14.19 -10.40 16.17
N PRO A 856 15.07 -9.86 15.28
CA PRO A 856 14.63 -9.19 14.05
C PRO A 856 13.69 -9.99 13.16
N ILE A 857 13.90 -11.30 13.07
CA ILE A 857 13.05 -12.20 12.31
C ILE A 857 12.95 -13.56 12.98
N HIS A 858 11.74 -14.11 13.02
CA HIS A 858 11.45 -15.47 13.48
C HIS A 858 10.79 -16.25 12.35
N TYR A 859 11.06 -17.55 12.29
CA TYR A 859 10.23 -18.52 11.60
C TYR A 859 9.34 -19.21 12.63
N GLN A 860 8.05 -19.36 12.32
CA GLN A 860 7.11 -20.11 13.14
C GLN A 860 6.53 -21.26 12.31
N GLU A 861 6.55 -22.46 12.87
CA GLU A 861 5.79 -23.58 12.32
C GLU A 861 4.30 -23.29 12.40
N LEU A 862 3.50 -24.03 11.62
CA LEU A 862 2.09 -23.72 11.42
C LEU A 862 1.27 -23.60 12.73
N PRO A 863 1.45 -24.48 13.75
CA PRO A 863 0.73 -24.33 15.01
C PRO A 863 1.03 -23.00 15.72
N GLU A 864 2.30 -22.67 15.89
CA GLU A 864 2.78 -21.45 16.55
C GLU A 864 2.38 -20.20 15.77
N LEU A 865 2.47 -20.26 14.43
CA LEU A 865 2.01 -19.19 13.55
C LEU A 865 0.51 -18.93 13.74
N PHE A 866 -0.30 -19.98 13.85
CA PHE A 866 -1.74 -19.84 14.06
C PHE A 866 -2.10 -19.40 15.47
N MET A 867 -1.31 -19.75 16.49
CA MET A 867 -1.46 -19.11 17.80
C MET A 867 -1.31 -17.59 17.66
N ASP A 868 -0.31 -17.14 16.91
CA ASP A 868 -0.09 -15.71 16.71
C ASP A 868 -1.20 -15.05 15.87
N PHE A 869 -1.64 -15.69 14.79
CA PHE A 869 -2.72 -15.19 13.95
C PHE A 869 -4.07 -15.09 14.65
N ILE A 870 -4.42 -16.08 15.46
CA ILE A 870 -5.65 -16.06 16.27
C ILE A 870 -5.61 -14.91 17.27
N CYS A 871 -4.46 -14.70 17.92
CA CYS A 871 -4.34 -13.73 19.01
C CYS A 871 -4.11 -12.30 18.51
N SER A 872 -3.28 -12.12 17.47
CA SER A 872 -2.88 -10.82 16.91
C SER A 872 -2.57 -9.80 18.01
N LEU A 873 -1.58 -10.14 18.85
CA LEU A 873 -1.31 -9.43 20.09
C LEU A 873 -0.70 -8.04 19.89
N THR A 874 -1.06 -7.10 20.76
CA THR A 874 -0.50 -5.75 20.80
C THR A 874 -0.42 -5.22 22.23
N GLY A 875 0.60 -4.42 22.53
CA GLY A 875 0.71 -3.75 23.84
C GLY A 875 -0.29 -2.61 24.04
N LYS A 876 -1.09 -2.25 23.01
CA LYS A 876 -2.18 -1.27 23.14
C LYS A 876 -3.40 -1.94 23.77
N SER A 877 -4.06 -1.25 24.69
CA SER A 877 -5.32 -1.69 25.33
C SER A 877 -5.20 -3.09 25.96
N PRO A 878 -4.34 -3.28 26.98
CA PRO A 878 -4.16 -4.56 27.66
C PRO A 878 -5.46 -5.07 28.28
N SER A 879 -5.61 -6.39 28.33
CA SER A 879 -6.71 -7.07 29.04
C SER A 879 -6.39 -7.23 30.53
N THR A 880 -7.36 -7.68 31.33
CA THR A 880 -7.15 -7.94 32.76
C THR A 880 -6.07 -9.00 33.03
N THR A 881 -5.84 -9.91 32.09
CA THR A 881 -4.93 -11.05 32.25
C THR A 881 -3.65 -10.95 31.41
N GLY A 882 -3.58 -10.07 30.41
CA GLY A 882 -2.44 -10.00 29.49
C GLY A 882 -2.47 -8.80 28.52
N ALA A 883 -2.02 -9.03 27.29
CA ALA A 883 -1.95 -8.01 26.26
C ALA A 883 -3.32 -7.70 25.64
N GLY A 884 -3.37 -6.68 24.77
CA GLY A 884 -4.49 -6.43 23.88
C GLY A 884 -4.44 -7.34 22.66
N SER A 885 -5.58 -7.50 21.99
CA SER A 885 -5.75 -8.31 20.79
C SER A 885 -6.51 -7.53 19.74
N GLU A 886 -6.03 -7.58 18.49
CA GLU A 886 -6.79 -7.08 17.33
C GLU A 886 -7.77 -8.12 16.75
N GLY A 887 -7.92 -9.26 17.44
CA GLY A 887 -8.70 -10.42 17.00
C GLY A 887 -8.03 -11.20 15.87
N ALA A 888 -8.63 -12.35 15.51
CA ALA A 888 -8.09 -13.24 14.49
C ALA A 888 -7.72 -12.50 13.20
N LEU A 889 -6.50 -12.75 12.71
CA LEU A 889 -5.93 -12.17 11.49
C LEU A 889 -5.92 -10.64 11.45
N THR A 890 -5.96 -9.97 12.61
CA THR A 890 -6.16 -8.51 12.76
C THR A 890 -7.50 -7.98 12.22
N LYS A 891 -8.47 -8.89 12.03
CA LYS A 891 -9.78 -8.61 11.44
C LYS A 891 -10.90 -8.54 12.47
N GLY A 892 -10.61 -8.55 13.77
CA GLY A 892 -11.64 -8.46 14.82
C GLY A 892 -12.65 -7.33 14.60
N PRO A 893 -12.20 -6.08 14.32
CA PRO A 893 -13.10 -4.96 14.03
C PRO A 893 -13.79 -4.99 12.65
N PHE A 894 -13.43 -5.93 11.78
CA PHE A 894 -13.78 -5.95 10.34
C PHE A 894 -14.36 -7.30 9.89
N ASN A 895 -14.75 -8.17 10.82
CA ASN A 895 -15.40 -9.44 10.51
C ASN A 895 -16.75 -9.54 11.22
N ALA A 896 -17.83 -9.62 10.44
CA ALA A 896 -19.21 -9.76 10.91
C ALA A 896 -19.62 -11.24 11.14
N LEU A 897 -18.72 -12.19 10.87
CA LEU A 897 -18.93 -13.63 10.98
C LEU A 897 -18.07 -14.21 12.11
N LEU A 898 -18.30 -15.48 12.42
CA LEU A 898 -17.39 -16.22 13.29
C LEU A 898 -15.98 -16.24 12.66
N PRO A 899 -14.94 -15.88 13.44
CA PRO A 899 -13.58 -15.81 12.91
C PRO A 899 -13.03 -17.18 12.48
N THR A 900 -13.66 -18.27 12.89
CA THR A 900 -13.28 -19.64 12.51
C THR A 900 -13.34 -19.88 11.01
N SER A 901 -14.26 -19.24 10.29
CA SER A 901 -14.35 -19.41 8.83
C SER A 901 -13.11 -18.82 8.12
N ASP A 902 -12.72 -17.61 8.50
CA ASP A 902 -11.46 -16.97 8.06
C ASP A 902 -10.23 -17.81 8.45
N LEU A 903 -10.18 -18.27 9.70
CA LEU A 903 -9.05 -19.06 10.22
C LEU A 903 -8.93 -20.41 9.50
N ASN A 904 -10.03 -21.08 9.19
CA ASN A 904 -10.02 -22.34 8.46
C ASN A 904 -9.53 -22.14 7.02
N ASN A 905 -10.01 -21.10 6.34
CA ASN A 905 -9.57 -20.77 4.98
C ASN A 905 -8.08 -20.42 4.96
N ALA A 906 -7.62 -19.57 5.89
CA ALA A 906 -6.21 -19.26 6.04
C ALA A 906 -5.40 -20.53 6.34
N LEU A 907 -5.86 -21.41 7.23
CA LEU A 907 -5.12 -22.64 7.57
C LEU A 907 -4.94 -23.54 6.34
N VAL A 908 -6.02 -23.77 5.60
CA VAL A 908 -5.98 -24.54 4.34
C VAL A 908 -5.08 -23.86 3.32
N SER A 909 -5.12 -22.53 3.22
CA SER A 909 -4.25 -21.72 2.36
C SER A 909 -2.77 -22.03 2.62
N TYR A 910 -2.31 -21.93 3.87
CA TYR A 910 -0.92 -22.23 4.25
C TYR A 910 -0.54 -23.71 4.06
N ILE A 911 -1.44 -24.65 4.35
CA ILE A 911 -1.19 -26.09 4.14
C ILE A 911 -1.01 -26.40 2.66
N LEU A 912 -1.88 -25.87 1.79
CA LEU A 912 -1.86 -26.17 0.36
C LEU A 912 -0.70 -25.49 -0.37
N THR A 913 -0.37 -24.26 0.02
CA THR A 913 0.74 -23.52 -0.58
C THR A 913 2.09 -23.93 -0.02
N ASP A 914 2.14 -24.51 1.18
CA ASP A 914 3.38 -24.79 1.90
C ASP A 914 4.23 -23.50 2.07
N TYR A 915 3.56 -22.38 2.34
CA TYR A 915 4.22 -21.12 2.63
C TYR A 915 4.78 -21.08 4.05
N SER A 916 6.02 -20.61 4.16
CA SER A 916 6.70 -20.44 5.44
C SER A 916 6.27 -19.13 6.10
N GLY A 917 5.82 -19.20 7.35
CA GLY A 917 5.45 -18.02 8.14
C GLY A 917 6.66 -17.38 8.82
N PHE A 918 7.19 -16.32 8.24
CA PHE A 918 8.20 -15.48 8.90
C PHE A 918 7.56 -14.24 9.52
N SER A 919 8.07 -13.83 10.66
CA SER A 919 7.58 -12.69 11.44
C SER A 919 8.71 -11.70 11.73
N SER A 920 8.54 -10.46 11.27
CA SER A 920 9.52 -9.39 11.40
C SER A 920 9.20 -8.46 12.58
N ALA A 921 10.23 -8.11 13.37
CA ALA A 921 10.07 -7.21 14.51
C ALA A 921 9.99 -5.74 14.08
N ALA A 922 9.03 -5.01 14.65
CA ALA A 922 8.92 -3.55 14.58
C ALA A 922 8.82 -2.95 15.98
N GLY A 923 9.24 -1.69 16.11
CA GLY A 923 9.32 -0.97 17.38
C GLY A 923 10.59 -1.32 18.15
N TYR A 924 10.68 -2.55 18.67
CA TYR A 924 11.76 -3.01 19.54
C TYR A 924 12.21 -4.45 19.25
N VAL A 925 13.49 -4.73 19.49
CA VAL A 925 14.07 -6.08 19.60
C VAL A 925 14.61 -6.21 21.01
N GLY A 926 14.05 -7.11 21.82
CA GLY A 926 14.26 -7.06 23.26
C GLY A 926 13.70 -5.77 23.90
N PRO A 927 13.71 -5.65 25.23
CA PRO A 927 13.18 -4.47 25.93
C PRO A 927 14.06 -3.21 25.79
N HIS A 928 15.28 -3.32 25.23
CA HIS A 928 16.27 -2.22 25.28
C HIS A 928 16.72 -1.72 23.91
N THR A 929 16.51 -2.47 22.82
CA THR A 929 16.95 -2.05 21.49
C THR A 929 15.75 -1.57 20.68
N LYS A 930 15.61 -0.25 20.60
CA LYS A 930 14.64 0.38 19.70
C LYS A 930 15.10 0.18 18.24
N VAL A 931 14.17 -0.17 17.36
CA VAL A 931 14.42 -0.42 15.94
C VAL A 931 13.47 0.33 15.01
N ASN A 932 12.39 0.93 15.54
CA ASN A 932 11.33 1.56 14.72
C ASN A 932 10.87 0.59 13.60
N HIS A 933 10.95 1.01 12.34
CA HIS A 933 10.65 0.20 11.16
C HIS A 933 11.90 -0.17 10.36
N ASP A 934 13.11 0.00 10.91
CA ASP A 934 14.38 -0.24 10.18
C ASP A 934 14.46 -1.69 9.66
N ILE A 935 14.01 -2.65 10.48
CA ILE A 935 13.91 -4.06 10.08
C ILE A 935 12.77 -4.27 9.09
N SER A 936 11.60 -3.65 9.30
CA SER A 936 10.45 -3.81 8.41
C SER A 936 10.77 -3.42 6.96
N LEU A 937 11.59 -2.39 6.76
CA LEU A 937 11.98 -1.88 5.44
C LEU A 937 12.99 -2.77 4.71
N ILE A 938 13.94 -3.40 5.42
CA ILE A 938 15.04 -4.15 4.80
C ILE A 938 14.69 -5.60 4.47
N ILE A 939 13.68 -6.19 5.13
CA ILE A 939 13.26 -7.58 4.90
C ILE A 939 12.93 -7.89 3.42
N PRO A 940 12.10 -7.10 2.69
CA PRO A 940 11.86 -7.37 1.27
C PRO A 940 13.12 -7.24 0.40
N GLU A 941 14.08 -6.38 0.77
CA GLU A 941 15.37 -6.25 0.07
C GLU A 941 16.19 -7.53 0.18
N ILE A 942 16.25 -8.12 1.39
CA ILE A 942 16.94 -9.37 1.66
C ILE A 942 16.26 -10.52 0.91
N TRP A 943 14.94 -10.64 1.05
CA TRP A 943 14.19 -11.74 0.43
C TRP A 943 14.31 -11.72 -1.09
N ALA A 944 14.22 -10.55 -1.72
CA ALA A 944 14.35 -10.42 -3.16
C ALA A 944 15.71 -10.93 -3.69
N GLN A 945 16.78 -10.77 -2.91
CA GLN A 945 18.15 -11.16 -3.28
C GLN A 945 18.45 -12.65 -3.01
N LEU A 946 17.69 -13.31 -2.13
CA LEU A 946 17.85 -14.73 -1.86
C LEU A 946 17.28 -15.56 -3.00
N LYS A 947 17.92 -16.70 -3.33
CA LYS A 947 17.28 -17.70 -4.19
C LYS A 947 16.12 -18.38 -3.46
N PRO A 948 15.07 -18.87 -4.16
CA PRO A 948 13.91 -19.50 -3.53
C PRO A 948 14.26 -20.59 -2.51
N GLU A 949 15.18 -21.50 -2.87
CA GLU A 949 15.61 -22.60 -2.01
C GLU A 949 16.31 -22.12 -0.72
N LYS A 950 16.92 -20.93 -0.75
CA LYS A 950 17.62 -20.35 0.41
C LYS A 950 16.71 -19.57 1.35
N ARG A 951 15.44 -19.39 1.00
CA ARG A 951 14.41 -18.77 1.85
C ARG A 951 13.64 -19.82 2.66
N ARG A 952 13.82 -21.10 2.33
CA ARG A 952 13.07 -22.19 2.93
C ARG A 952 13.60 -22.50 4.34
N PRO A 953 12.72 -22.69 5.33
CA PRO A 953 13.12 -22.95 6.72
C PRO A 953 14.00 -24.18 6.87
N ASP A 954 13.72 -25.27 6.15
CA ASP A 954 14.52 -26.49 6.15
C ASP A 954 15.96 -26.23 5.70
N TYR A 955 16.16 -25.42 4.65
CA TYR A 955 17.49 -25.00 4.25
C TYR A 955 18.18 -24.19 5.36
N LEU A 956 17.50 -23.20 5.93
CA LEU A 956 18.07 -22.32 6.97
C LEU A 956 18.43 -23.11 8.24
N ILE A 957 17.56 -24.02 8.69
CA ILE A 957 17.79 -24.90 9.85
C ILE A 957 18.98 -25.83 9.59
N ASN A 958 19.01 -26.49 8.42
CA ASN A 958 20.12 -27.40 8.06
C ASN A 958 21.47 -26.67 7.95
N LYS A 959 21.46 -25.36 7.73
CA LYS A 959 22.66 -24.51 7.70
C LYS A 959 22.96 -23.81 9.02
N GLY A 960 22.21 -24.09 10.09
CA GLY A 960 22.39 -23.45 11.40
C GLY A 960 22.07 -21.94 11.40
N GLN A 961 21.26 -21.48 10.44
CA GLN A 961 20.87 -20.08 10.28
C GLN A 961 19.56 -19.74 11.01
N LEU A 962 18.86 -20.77 11.50
CA LEU A 962 17.74 -20.66 12.43
C LEU A 962 18.03 -21.51 13.66
N GLU A 963 17.85 -20.92 14.84
CA GLU A 963 17.97 -21.59 16.13
C GLU A 963 16.56 -21.81 16.71
N LYS A 964 16.29 -23.04 17.17
CA LYS A 964 15.00 -23.39 17.79
C LYS A 964 14.97 -22.88 19.23
N LEU A 965 13.84 -22.30 19.63
CA LEU A 965 13.59 -21.95 21.03
C LEU A 965 12.95 -23.14 21.76
N GLU A 966 13.41 -23.38 22.98
CA GLU A 966 12.89 -24.43 23.86
C GLU A 966 12.30 -23.83 25.13
N ASP A 967 11.34 -24.54 25.72
CA ASP A 967 10.79 -24.18 27.02
C ASP A 967 11.88 -24.25 28.09
N PHE A 968 11.80 -23.38 29.09
CA PHE A 968 12.76 -23.34 30.18
C PHE A 968 12.10 -22.92 31.49
N GLU A 969 12.76 -23.20 32.61
CA GLU A 969 12.29 -22.77 33.92
C GLU A 969 12.91 -21.41 34.31
N HIS A 970 12.08 -20.49 34.79
CA HIS A 970 12.53 -19.23 35.38
C HIS A 970 11.79 -18.99 36.70
N ASN A 971 12.55 -18.87 37.80
CA ASN A 971 12.02 -18.68 39.16
C ASN A 971 10.94 -19.74 39.55
N GLY A 972 11.17 -21.01 39.21
CA GLY A 972 10.21 -22.09 39.51
C GLY A 972 8.96 -22.13 38.62
N GLN A 973 8.89 -21.27 37.60
CA GLN A 973 7.79 -21.26 36.64
C GLN A 973 8.28 -21.73 35.27
N ASN A 974 7.46 -22.58 34.63
CA ASN A 974 7.72 -23.01 33.27
C ASN A 974 7.39 -21.88 32.29
N VAL A 975 8.37 -21.47 31.49
CA VAL A 975 8.25 -20.47 30.43
C VAL A 975 8.14 -21.20 29.10
N LEU A 976 6.99 -21.05 28.44
CA LEU A 976 6.67 -21.74 27.19
C LEU A 976 7.27 -21.02 25.98
N ALA A 977 8.61 -20.90 25.95
CA ALA A 977 9.35 -20.16 24.94
C ALA A 977 9.45 -20.87 23.59
N SER A 978 9.05 -22.14 23.51
CA SER A 978 8.93 -22.87 22.24
C SER A 978 7.82 -22.35 21.31
N ARG A 979 6.95 -21.45 21.80
CA ARG A 979 5.79 -20.88 21.09
C ARG A 979 6.11 -19.69 20.19
#